data_AF-A0A7M4DZA9-F1
#
_entry.id   AF-A0A7M4DZA9-F1
#
_cell.length_a   1.000
_cell.length_b   1.000
_cell.length_c   1.000
_cell.angle_alpha   90.00
_cell.angle_beta   90.00
_cell.angle_gamma   90.00
#
_symmetry.space_group_name_H-M   'P 1'
#
loop_
_entity.id
_entity.type
_entity.pdbx_description
1 polymer ?
#
loop_
_entity_poly.entity_id
_entity_poly.type
_entity_poly.pdbx_seq_one_letter_code
_entity_poly.pdbx_strand_id
1 'polypeptide(L)'
;SGDNCPNHILTLMAMAAWIYKHPSLKNSINLVVVKVLIIEDEKLGPEVSDNGGLTLRNFCNWQQSFNPASDRHPEHFDTAILLTRQDFCGHQSCDTLGVADIGTMCDPKKSCSVIEDEGLQAAYTLAHELGHVFSMPHDDSKTCERLFGPLGKHHMMAPLFVHLNKTLPWSPCSAMYITEFLDGGHGDCLLDAPAKLITLPTDLPGQVSIYSLDRQCQQIFGKEFRHCPNTTEEDVCAQLWCRMETGEPLCHTKNGSLPWADGTPCGAGRLCWEGLCVLGNMAKPQPVVDGDWGPWSPWGTCSRTCGGGVQFSHRNCNNPEPQNGGKYCEGQRAKYQSCHTEECPADGKSFREQQCEKYNSYNFTDLDGNLLEWVPKYTGVSPRDRCKLFCRARGRSEFKVFEAKVIDGTLCGPETLSICVHGQCIKAGCDHVIGSSKKLDKCGVCGGNGSTCRKISGSLNRSKYGYNDIVTIPAGATNIDIKQRSHRGVRHDGNYLALRTLDGHYLLNGEFAISAMEQDILIKGTILKYSGSMTTLERLQSFQALPESLTVQLLTITGEVFPPKVKYTFFIPKDVPFNKQKDKEKKSANIIQPMLTSQWVMGDWSECSKTCGSGWQRRTVDCRDVEGQTSTTCDGALKPEDIKPCGDLPCPIWRLGPWSACSRTCGEGVRTRGASCLDYTGKITAPEKCSLPPPAEPTAACLLQEC
;
A
#
# COMPACT_ATOMS: atom_id res chain seq x y z
N SER A 1 37.32 16.36 -11.84
CA SER A 1 38.35 15.92 -10.88
C SER A 1 37.78 14.70 -10.18
N GLY A 2 38.16 13.50 -10.60
CA GLY A 2 37.43 12.25 -10.30
C GLY A 2 37.61 11.71 -8.87
N ASP A 3 38.71 12.01 -8.19
CA ASP A 3 39.11 11.25 -6.99
C ASP A 3 38.28 11.50 -5.72
N ASN A 4 37.46 12.56 -5.66
CA ASN A 4 36.68 12.92 -4.47
C ASN A 4 35.15 12.88 -4.68
N CYS A 5 34.67 12.44 -5.85
CA CYS A 5 33.25 12.38 -6.16
C CYS A 5 32.43 11.50 -5.19
N PRO A 6 32.89 10.27 -4.79
CA PRO A 6 32.16 9.47 -3.82
C PRO A 6 31.96 10.16 -2.48
N ASN A 7 33.01 10.81 -1.95
CA ASN A 7 32.96 11.50 -0.66
C ASN A 7 32.01 12.70 -0.68
N HIS A 8 31.94 13.40 -1.82
CA HIS A 8 30.99 14.49 -2.02
C HIS A 8 29.54 13.99 -1.95
N ILE A 9 29.21 12.94 -2.70
CA ILE A 9 27.87 12.31 -2.70
C ILE A 9 27.48 11.86 -1.29
N LEU A 10 28.38 11.17 -0.58
CA LEU A 10 28.11 10.70 0.78
C LEU A 10 27.91 11.85 1.77
N THR A 11 28.59 12.99 1.59
CA THR A 11 28.37 14.18 2.42
C THR A 11 26.99 14.80 2.18
N LEU A 12 26.56 14.92 0.92
CA LEU A 12 25.20 15.40 0.59
C LEU A 12 24.13 14.48 1.20
N MET A 13 24.31 13.17 1.08
CA MET A 13 23.42 12.19 1.68
C MET A 13 23.40 12.26 3.21
N ALA A 14 24.54 12.51 3.86
CA ALA A 14 24.62 12.70 5.31
C ALA A 14 23.83 13.92 5.78
N MET A 15 23.95 15.05 5.07
CA MET A 15 23.19 16.26 5.34
C MET A 15 21.68 16.04 5.17
N ALA A 16 21.27 15.43 4.07
CA ALA A 16 19.86 15.09 3.85
C ALA A 16 19.32 14.12 4.91
N ALA A 17 20.11 13.10 5.29
CA ALA A 17 19.74 12.16 6.35
C ALA A 17 19.52 12.86 7.69
N TRP A 18 20.28 13.90 8.00
CA TRP A 18 20.10 14.70 9.20
C TRP A 18 18.79 15.50 9.17
N ILE A 19 18.43 16.09 8.02
CA ILE A 19 17.15 16.80 7.84
C ILE A 19 15.95 15.87 8.06
N TYR A 20 16.00 14.63 7.53
CA TYR A 20 14.94 13.63 7.70
C TYR A 20 14.81 13.10 9.12
N LYS A 21 15.87 13.18 9.94
CA LYS A 21 15.83 12.82 11.36
C LYS A 21 15.17 13.90 12.24
N HIS A 22 14.92 15.09 11.70
CA HIS A 22 14.39 16.19 12.51
C HIS A 22 12.95 15.90 13.01
N PRO A 23 12.65 16.10 14.31
CA PRO A 23 11.36 15.74 14.90
C PRO A 23 10.13 16.44 14.29
N SER A 24 10.33 17.57 13.61
CA SER A 24 9.27 18.28 12.89
C SER A 24 8.63 17.46 11.76
N LEU A 25 9.33 16.45 11.22
CA LEU A 25 8.78 15.51 10.22
C LEU A 25 7.68 14.60 10.82
N LYS A 26 7.69 14.45 12.16
CA LYS A 26 6.77 13.60 12.94
C LYS A 26 6.76 12.12 12.54
N ASN A 27 7.83 11.63 11.92
CA ASN A 27 8.00 10.24 11.49
C ASN A 27 9.46 9.81 11.65
N SER A 28 9.69 8.53 11.89
CA SER A 28 11.04 7.96 11.96
C SER A 28 11.48 7.54 10.55
N ILE A 29 12.28 8.38 9.89
CA ILE A 29 12.85 8.10 8.57
C ILE A 29 14.37 8.12 8.67
N ASN A 30 14.99 7.07 8.15
CA ASN A 30 16.44 6.94 8.13
C ASN A 30 16.91 6.70 6.69
N LEU A 31 17.60 7.69 6.12
CA LEU A 31 18.18 7.54 4.79
C LEU A 31 19.45 6.68 4.88
N VAL A 32 19.51 5.65 4.05
CA VAL A 32 20.65 4.72 3.98
C VAL A 32 21.11 4.61 2.54
N VAL A 33 22.42 4.69 2.32
CA VAL A 33 23.02 4.50 1.00
C VAL A 33 23.46 3.05 0.88
N VAL A 34 22.91 2.32 -0.09
CA VAL A 34 23.28 0.91 -0.35
C VAL A 34 24.28 0.77 -1.48
N LYS A 35 24.25 1.70 -2.44
CA LYS A 35 25.04 1.65 -3.68
C LYS A 35 25.32 3.07 -4.18
N VAL A 36 26.54 3.29 -4.67
CA VAL A 36 26.94 4.51 -5.37
C VAL A 36 27.53 4.08 -6.71
N LEU A 37 27.03 4.67 -7.79
CA LEU A 37 27.51 4.45 -9.15
C LEU A 37 28.05 5.77 -9.69
N ILE A 38 29.28 5.75 -10.20
CA ILE A 38 29.89 6.89 -10.91
C ILE A 38 29.93 6.53 -12.38
N ILE A 39 29.32 7.38 -13.20
CA ILE A 39 29.26 7.22 -14.65
C ILE A 39 30.39 8.08 -15.23
N GLU A 40 31.45 7.43 -15.69
CA GLU A 40 32.59 8.11 -16.32
C GLU A 40 32.39 8.33 -17.82
N ASP A 41 31.69 7.40 -18.49
CA ASP A 41 31.30 7.51 -19.89
C ASP A 41 29.80 7.80 -19.98
N GLU A 42 29.44 8.99 -20.43
CA GLU A 42 28.06 9.44 -20.61
C GLU A 42 27.21 8.47 -21.46
N LYS A 43 27.84 7.73 -22.39
CA LYS A 43 27.13 6.74 -23.22
C LYS A 43 26.61 5.53 -22.45
N LEU A 44 27.16 5.26 -21.27
CA LEU A 44 26.72 4.16 -20.40
C LEU A 44 25.67 4.62 -19.37
N GLY A 45 25.50 5.94 -19.22
CA GLY A 45 24.54 6.55 -18.31
C GLY A 45 23.14 6.72 -18.90
N PRO A 46 22.19 7.22 -18.09
CA PRO A 46 20.93 7.72 -18.61
C PRO A 46 21.17 8.95 -19.48
N GLU A 47 20.33 9.15 -20.51
CA GLU A 47 20.37 10.37 -21.31
C GLU A 47 19.87 11.56 -20.45
N VAL A 48 20.75 12.55 -20.28
CA VAL A 48 20.53 13.78 -19.50
C VAL A 48 20.40 14.95 -20.47
N SER A 49 19.35 15.75 -20.30
CA SER A 49 19.13 17.00 -21.03
C SER A 49 18.68 18.13 -20.11
N ASP A 50 18.56 19.33 -20.66
CA ASP A 50 17.99 20.51 -20.00
C ASP A 50 16.52 20.32 -19.58
N ASN A 51 15.79 19.41 -20.20
CA ASN A 51 14.45 19.03 -19.81
C ASN A 51 14.47 18.05 -18.63
N GLY A 52 14.38 18.57 -17.41
CA GLY A 52 14.39 17.76 -16.18
C GLY A 52 13.36 16.62 -16.15
N GLY A 53 12.17 16.81 -16.74
CA GLY A 53 11.16 15.74 -16.83
C GLY A 53 11.53 14.60 -17.78
N LEU A 54 12.20 14.92 -18.90
CA LEU A 54 12.74 13.90 -19.81
C LEU A 54 13.91 13.15 -19.16
N THR A 55 14.82 13.88 -18.52
CA THR A 55 15.94 13.32 -17.75
C THR A 55 15.45 12.38 -16.66
N LEU A 56 14.44 12.78 -15.89
CA LEU A 56 13.80 11.93 -14.88
C LEU A 56 13.31 10.64 -15.51
N ARG A 57 12.49 10.71 -16.56
CA ARG A 57 11.96 9.50 -17.24
C ARG A 57 13.07 8.57 -17.72
N ASN A 58 14.11 9.12 -18.32
CA ASN A 58 15.25 8.36 -18.82
C ASN A 58 16.00 7.66 -17.68
N PHE A 59 16.26 8.38 -16.58
CA PHE A 59 16.90 7.84 -15.39
C PHE A 59 16.06 6.76 -14.70
N CYS A 60 14.76 6.98 -14.52
CA CYS A 60 13.85 6.00 -13.92
C CYS A 60 13.78 4.69 -14.70
N ASN A 61 13.92 4.74 -16.03
CA ASN A 61 14.01 3.55 -16.87
C ASN A 61 15.39 2.88 -16.74
N TRP A 62 16.47 3.67 -16.74
CA TRP A 62 17.84 3.16 -16.65
C TRP A 62 18.11 2.47 -15.31
N GLN A 63 17.71 3.06 -14.18
CA GLN A 63 17.97 2.52 -12.84
C GLN A 63 17.37 1.12 -12.62
N GLN A 64 16.26 0.78 -13.29
CA GLN A 64 15.60 -0.53 -13.16
C GLN A 64 16.53 -1.68 -13.53
N SER A 65 17.44 -1.46 -14.49
CA SER A 65 18.42 -2.48 -14.89
C SER A 65 19.46 -2.79 -13.81
N PHE A 66 19.57 -1.92 -12.80
CA PHE A 66 20.49 -2.03 -11.67
C PHE A 66 19.78 -2.32 -10.34
N ASN A 67 18.44 -2.45 -10.33
CA ASN A 67 17.64 -2.73 -9.14
C ASN A 67 17.08 -4.16 -9.16
N PRO A 68 17.68 -5.10 -8.42
CA PRO A 68 17.16 -6.46 -8.29
C PRO A 68 15.74 -6.46 -7.72
N ALA A 69 14.85 -7.29 -8.28
CA ALA A 69 13.43 -7.31 -7.91
C ALA A 69 13.12 -7.85 -6.50
N SER A 70 14.12 -8.35 -5.77
CA SER A 70 13.93 -8.88 -4.41
C SER A 70 14.54 -7.93 -3.40
N ASP A 71 13.72 -7.45 -2.47
CA ASP A 71 14.13 -6.55 -1.38
C ASP A 71 15.22 -7.14 -0.49
N ARG A 72 15.32 -8.48 -0.44
CA ARG A 72 16.38 -9.19 0.29
C ARG A 72 17.74 -9.16 -0.39
N HIS A 73 17.81 -8.69 -1.64
CA HIS A 73 19.07 -8.66 -2.37
C HIS A 73 19.96 -7.54 -1.83
N PRO A 74 21.26 -7.76 -1.57
CA PRO A 74 22.15 -6.75 -0.99
C PRO A 74 22.35 -5.46 -1.80
N GLU A 75 22.00 -5.49 -3.09
CA GLU A 75 22.05 -4.34 -4.00
C GLU A 75 20.67 -3.78 -4.35
N HIS A 76 19.59 -4.30 -3.74
CA HIS A 76 18.27 -3.70 -3.88
C HIS A 76 18.22 -2.32 -3.21
N PHE A 77 17.47 -1.40 -3.81
CA PHE A 77 17.20 -0.08 -3.25
C PHE A 77 15.74 0.31 -3.50
N ASP A 78 15.15 0.99 -2.51
CA ASP A 78 13.77 1.48 -2.60
C ASP A 78 13.63 2.68 -3.54
N THR A 79 14.66 3.53 -3.59
CA THR A 79 14.66 4.76 -4.40
C THR A 79 16.03 5.05 -4.98
N ALA A 80 16.06 5.67 -6.16
CA ALA A 80 17.28 6.05 -6.87
C ALA A 80 17.41 7.57 -7.03
N ILE A 81 18.63 8.07 -6.96
CA ILE A 81 18.92 9.51 -7.06
C ILE A 81 20.00 9.72 -8.13
N LEU A 82 19.73 10.58 -9.10
CA LEU A 82 20.72 11.03 -10.09
C LEU A 82 21.19 12.43 -9.72
N LEU A 83 22.50 12.59 -9.48
CA LEU A 83 23.15 13.88 -9.35
C LEU A 83 23.80 14.24 -10.69
N THR A 84 23.50 15.42 -11.22
CA THR A 84 24.07 15.91 -12.49
C THR A 84 24.48 17.37 -12.38
N ARG A 85 25.44 17.80 -13.20
CA ARG A 85 25.87 19.20 -13.36
C ARG A 85 25.18 19.89 -14.53
N GLN A 86 24.14 19.27 -15.09
CA GLN A 86 23.34 19.82 -16.18
C GLN A 86 22.24 20.71 -15.61
N ASP A 87 22.23 21.97 -16.03
CA ASP A 87 21.17 22.93 -15.69
C ASP A 87 19.84 22.47 -16.29
N PHE A 88 18.77 22.47 -15.48
CA PHE A 88 17.42 22.18 -15.98
C PHE A 88 16.66 23.45 -16.35
N CYS A 89 16.27 23.54 -17.62
CA CYS A 89 15.54 24.66 -18.18
C CYS A 89 14.12 24.25 -18.58
N GLY A 90 13.13 24.92 -18.00
CA GLY A 90 11.76 24.92 -18.48
C GLY A 90 11.58 25.86 -19.68
N HIS A 91 10.34 25.98 -20.18
CA HIS A 91 10.03 26.91 -21.28
C HIS A 91 10.20 28.40 -20.91
N GLN A 92 10.24 28.74 -19.62
CA GLN A 92 10.22 30.13 -19.13
C GLN A 92 11.38 30.50 -18.21
N SER A 93 12.00 29.54 -17.51
CA SER A 93 13.18 29.78 -16.67
C SER A 93 14.00 28.51 -16.45
N CYS A 94 15.23 28.67 -15.96
CA CYS A 94 16.14 27.59 -15.59
C CYS A 94 16.35 27.50 -14.07
N ASP A 95 15.32 27.85 -13.28
CA ASP A 95 15.43 27.89 -11.82
C ASP A 95 15.13 26.51 -11.18
N THR A 96 14.97 25.46 -11.98
CA THR A 96 14.56 24.13 -11.49
C THR A 96 15.79 23.35 -11.06
N LEU A 97 15.97 23.16 -9.75
CA LEU A 97 17.14 22.45 -9.21
C LEU A 97 16.95 20.93 -9.10
N GLY A 98 15.71 20.44 -9.19
CA GLY A 98 15.41 19.03 -9.04
C GLY A 98 14.03 18.67 -9.58
N VAL A 99 13.85 17.38 -9.88
CA VAL A 99 12.57 16.82 -10.35
C VAL A 99 12.38 15.40 -9.82
N ALA A 100 11.19 15.12 -9.28
CA ALA A 100 10.73 13.79 -8.90
C ALA A 100 9.23 13.59 -9.16
N ASP A 101 8.81 12.33 -9.28
CA ASP A 101 7.39 11.99 -9.28
C ASP A 101 6.85 11.98 -7.83
N ILE A 102 5.56 12.33 -7.67
CA ILE A 102 4.94 12.44 -6.35
C ILE A 102 4.40 11.07 -5.89
N GLY A 103 4.79 10.64 -4.68
CA GLY A 103 4.22 9.47 -4.00
C GLY A 103 4.61 8.13 -4.62
N THR A 104 5.81 8.04 -5.20
CA THR A 104 6.29 6.87 -5.94
C THR A 104 7.33 6.04 -5.19
N MET A 105 7.53 6.27 -3.89
CA MET A 105 8.57 5.59 -3.08
C MET A 105 8.63 4.06 -3.26
N CYS A 106 7.48 3.38 -3.23
CA CYS A 106 7.41 1.93 -3.42
C CYS A 106 6.93 1.51 -4.83
N ASP A 107 7.05 2.40 -5.83
CA ASP A 107 6.89 2.05 -7.25
C ASP A 107 8.27 1.81 -7.88
N PRO A 108 8.65 0.55 -8.15
CA PRO A 108 10.00 0.22 -8.64
C PRO A 108 10.33 0.86 -10.00
N LYS A 109 9.32 1.31 -10.76
CA LYS A 109 9.52 1.97 -12.06
C LYS A 109 9.66 3.48 -11.97
N LYS A 110 9.24 4.07 -10.84
CA LYS A 110 9.09 5.53 -10.69
C LYS A 110 9.66 6.10 -9.39
N SER A 111 10.25 5.26 -8.53
CA SER A 111 10.97 5.70 -7.33
C SER A 111 12.35 6.23 -7.69
N CYS A 112 12.38 7.46 -8.19
CA CYS A 112 13.55 8.09 -8.76
C CYS A 112 13.45 9.61 -8.61
N SER A 113 14.59 10.27 -8.44
CA SER A 113 14.72 11.73 -8.43
C SER A 113 15.98 12.15 -9.16
N VAL A 114 15.94 13.34 -9.76
CA VAL A 114 17.08 13.96 -10.43
C VAL A 114 17.35 15.31 -9.79
N ILE A 115 18.60 15.56 -9.43
CA ILE A 115 19.04 16.75 -8.71
C ILE A 115 20.22 17.37 -9.46
N GLU A 116 20.17 18.68 -9.63
CA GLU A 116 21.29 19.51 -10.06
C GLU A 116 22.28 19.72 -8.91
N ASP A 117 23.55 19.35 -9.13
CA ASP A 117 24.64 19.51 -8.17
C ASP A 117 25.22 20.92 -8.19
N GLU A 118 24.65 21.79 -7.33
CA GLU A 118 25.18 23.12 -7.04
C GLU A 118 26.10 23.15 -5.80
N GLY A 119 26.80 22.06 -5.48
CA GLY A 119 27.63 21.93 -4.29
C GLY A 119 26.82 21.50 -3.06
N LEU A 120 27.19 21.97 -1.87
CA LEU A 120 26.57 21.52 -0.61
C LEU A 120 25.06 21.79 -0.52
N GLN A 121 24.54 22.78 -1.27
CA GLN A 121 23.11 23.07 -1.29
C GLN A 121 22.28 21.97 -1.96
N ALA A 122 22.88 21.16 -2.84
CA ALA A 122 22.20 20.04 -3.46
C ALA A 122 21.64 19.04 -2.43
N ALA A 123 22.16 19.03 -1.20
CA ALA A 123 21.58 18.23 -0.10
C ALA A 123 20.16 18.66 0.29
N TYR A 124 19.85 19.97 0.23
CA TYR A 124 18.51 20.48 0.50
C TYR A 124 17.56 20.14 -0.64
N THR A 125 18.01 20.30 -1.89
CA THR A 125 17.26 19.90 -3.08
C THR A 125 16.98 18.40 -3.07
N LEU A 126 17.98 17.58 -2.73
CA LEU A 126 17.81 16.14 -2.56
C LEU A 126 16.76 15.82 -1.49
N ALA A 127 16.81 16.50 -0.35
CA ALA A 127 15.82 16.28 0.69
C ALA A 127 14.40 16.69 0.26
N HIS A 128 14.28 17.78 -0.52
CA HIS A 128 13.03 18.26 -1.12
C HIS A 128 12.46 17.26 -2.14
N GLU A 129 13.28 16.79 -3.09
CA GLU A 129 12.83 15.83 -4.12
C GLU A 129 12.41 14.49 -3.51
N LEU A 130 13.14 13.99 -2.50
CA LEU A 130 12.68 12.83 -1.74
C LEU A 130 11.34 13.09 -1.03
N GLY A 131 11.06 14.34 -0.64
CA GLY A 131 9.78 14.74 -0.06
C GLY A 131 8.63 14.52 -1.04
N HIS A 132 8.83 14.87 -2.33
CA HIS A 132 7.87 14.53 -3.39
C HIS A 132 7.69 13.03 -3.55
N VAL A 133 8.78 12.25 -3.55
CA VAL A 133 8.70 10.78 -3.59
C VAL A 133 7.87 10.22 -2.42
N PHE A 134 7.92 10.86 -1.25
CA PHE A 134 7.07 10.62 -0.07
C PHE A 134 5.66 11.25 -0.12
N SER A 135 5.23 11.72 -1.28
CA SER A 135 3.93 12.34 -1.54
C SER A 135 3.71 13.72 -0.90
N MET A 136 4.75 14.42 -0.47
CA MET A 136 4.62 15.77 0.07
C MET A 136 4.48 16.78 -1.07
N PRO A 137 3.38 17.58 -1.13
CA PRO A 137 3.29 18.68 -2.07
C PRO A 137 4.11 19.88 -1.58
N HIS A 138 4.25 20.90 -2.42
CA HIS A 138 4.77 22.18 -1.97
C HIS A 138 3.87 22.82 -0.90
N ASP A 139 4.51 23.55 0.02
CA ASP A 139 3.84 24.18 1.15
C ASP A 139 2.86 25.30 0.75
N ASP A 140 3.03 25.89 -0.44
CA ASP A 140 2.13 26.89 -1.03
C ASP A 140 1.00 26.28 -1.87
N SER A 141 0.91 24.94 -1.94
CA SER A 141 -0.17 24.28 -2.64
C SER A 141 -1.52 24.62 -2.03
N LYS A 142 -2.56 24.74 -2.87
CA LYS A 142 -3.94 25.04 -2.44
C LYS A 142 -4.44 24.07 -1.37
N THR A 143 -3.97 22.82 -1.38
CA THR A 143 -4.36 21.84 -0.38
C THR A 143 -3.72 22.11 0.97
N CYS A 144 -2.42 22.44 1.02
CA CYS A 144 -1.76 22.87 2.24
C CYS A 144 -2.38 24.15 2.79
N GLU A 145 -2.59 25.15 1.93
CA GLU A 145 -3.18 26.45 2.32
C GLU A 145 -4.59 26.27 2.91
N ARG A 146 -5.41 25.41 2.32
CA ARG A 146 -6.76 25.11 2.82
C ARG A 146 -6.75 24.44 4.20
N LEU A 147 -5.78 23.56 4.47
CA LEU A 147 -5.74 22.76 5.70
C LEU A 147 -5.00 23.46 6.85
N PHE A 148 -3.95 24.22 6.54
CA PHE A 148 -3.03 24.78 7.53
C PHE A 148 -2.89 26.31 7.44
N GLY A 149 -3.52 26.96 6.46
CA GLY A 149 -3.32 28.38 6.16
C GLY A 149 -2.00 28.64 5.42
N PRO A 150 -1.60 29.90 5.23
CA PRO A 150 -0.36 30.25 4.57
C PRO A 150 0.84 29.77 5.39
N LEU A 151 1.58 28.80 4.84
CA LEU A 151 2.81 28.29 5.42
C LEU A 151 3.98 29.18 4.98
N GLY A 152 4.91 29.47 5.90
CA GLY A 152 6.06 30.33 5.61
C GLY A 152 6.97 29.75 4.52
N LYS A 153 7.80 30.59 3.90
CA LYS A 153 8.72 30.19 2.81
C LYS A 153 10.02 29.52 3.29
N HIS A 154 10.03 29.03 4.53
CA HIS A 154 11.26 28.64 5.23
C HIS A 154 11.30 27.17 5.63
N HIS A 155 10.45 26.36 5.01
CA HIS A 155 10.38 24.92 5.20
C HIS A 155 10.97 24.19 3.99
N MET A 156 11.31 22.92 4.15
CA MET A 156 11.95 22.12 3.12
C MET A 156 11.12 22.02 1.84
N MET A 157 9.79 21.94 1.95
CA MET A 157 8.89 21.82 0.80
C MET A 157 8.41 23.18 0.27
N ALA A 158 9.09 24.27 0.59
CA ALA A 158 8.85 25.55 -0.07
C ALA A 158 9.29 25.46 -1.56
N PRO A 159 8.51 25.99 -2.51
CA PRO A 159 8.81 25.92 -3.95
C PRO A 159 10.05 26.74 -4.36
N LEU A 160 10.46 27.69 -3.52
CA LEU A 160 11.63 28.53 -3.74
C LEU A 160 12.50 28.48 -2.49
N PHE A 161 13.73 28.03 -2.63
CA PHE A 161 14.65 27.92 -1.50
C PHE A 161 15.28 29.28 -1.18
N VAL A 162 14.78 29.95 -0.13
CA VAL A 162 15.34 31.23 0.33
C VAL A 162 16.14 31.06 1.62
N HIS A 163 15.61 30.36 2.61
CA HIS A 163 16.39 29.91 3.77
C HIS A 163 15.62 28.81 4.48
N LEU A 164 16.33 27.87 5.09
CA LEU A 164 15.71 26.83 5.88
C LEU A 164 15.65 27.25 7.35
N ASN A 165 14.46 27.19 7.95
CA ASN A 165 14.34 27.25 9.40
C ASN A 165 14.83 25.93 10.00
N LYS A 166 16.09 25.89 10.45
CA LYS A 166 16.71 24.69 11.03
C LYS A 166 16.00 24.16 12.28
N THR A 167 15.25 25.00 13.00
CA THR A 167 14.47 24.58 14.19
C THR A 167 13.14 23.91 13.83
N LEU A 168 12.61 24.21 12.65
CA LEU A 168 11.35 23.64 12.14
C LEU A 168 11.43 23.46 10.61
N PRO A 169 12.31 22.57 10.12
CA PRO A 169 12.60 22.42 8.71
C PRO A 169 11.40 21.85 7.94
N TRP A 170 10.58 21.00 8.57
CA TRP A 170 9.39 20.43 7.94
C TRP A 170 8.13 21.18 8.39
N SER A 171 7.25 21.50 7.44
CA SER A 171 5.98 22.15 7.75
C SER A 171 4.99 21.13 8.35
N PRO A 172 3.92 21.60 9.05
CA PRO A 172 2.81 20.74 9.45
C PRO A 172 2.15 20.01 8.26
N CYS A 173 2.16 20.62 7.07
CA CYS A 173 1.62 19.99 5.86
C CYS A 173 2.50 18.82 5.41
N SER A 174 3.82 19.03 5.29
CA SER A 174 4.76 17.97 4.93
C SER A 174 4.67 16.78 5.90
N ALA A 175 4.64 17.07 7.20
CA ALA A 175 4.53 16.05 8.25
C ALA A 175 3.21 15.27 8.19
N MET A 176 2.09 15.92 7.84
CA MET A 176 0.81 15.26 7.63
C MET A 176 0.86 14.33 6.42
N TYR A 177 1.34 14.81 5.27
CA TYR A 177 1.36 14.03 4.02
C TYR A 177 2.21 12.77 4.12
N ILE A 178 3.42 12.85 4.68
CA ILE A 178 4.24 11.64 4.88
C ILE A 178 3.61 10.69 5.89
N THR A 179 2.96 11.20 6.94
CA THR A 179 2.22 10.35 7.90
C THR A 179 1.10 9.59 7.18
N GLU A 180 0.29 10.27 6.38
CA GLU A 180 -0.79 9.62 5.63
C GLU A 180 -0.28 8.64 4.57
N PHE A 181 0.88 8.94 3.96
CA PHE A 181 1.53 8.05 2.99
C PHE A 181 1.96 6.73 3.66
N LEU A 182 2.66 6.82 4.79
CA LEU A 182 3.16 5.67 5.53
C LEU A 182 2.02 4.88 6.20
N ASP A 183 1.12 5.56 6.91
CA ASP A 183 -0.03 4.93 7.58
C ASP A 183 -1.02 4.32 6.56
N GLY A 184 -1.03 4.85 5.33
CA GLY A 184 -1.77 4.29 4.20
C GLY A 184 -1.16 3.02 3.60
N GLY A 185 0.06 2.63 4.00
CA GLY A 185 0.78 1.46 3.48
C GLY A 185 1.46 1.71 2.13
N HIS A 186 1.58 2.98 1.72
CA HIS A 186 2.29 3.33 0.49
C HIS A 186 3.82 3.27 0.65
N GLY A 187 4.31 3.18 1.89
CA GLY A 187 5.72 3.03 2.24
C GLY A 187 6.13 1.63 2.72
N ASP A 188 5.33 0.58 2.47
CA ASP A 188 5.56 -0.77 3.01
C ASP A 188 6.91 -1.39 2.59
N CYS A 189 7.50 -0.96 1.46
CA CYS A 189 8.85 -1.37 1.04
C CYS A 189 9.95 -0.89 1.99
N LEU A 190 9.71 0.16 2.79
CA LEU A 190 10.71 0.72 3.70
C LEU A 190 10.77 0.01 5.07
N LEU A 191 9.96 -1.03 5.27
CA LEU A 191 9.81 -1.69 6.58
C LEU A 191 10.90 -2.71 6.85
N ASP A 192 11.62 -3.17 5.84
CA ASP A 192 12.80 -4.03 6.01
C ASP A 192 14.09 -3.23 6.17
N ALA A 193 15.11 -3.91 6.71
CA ALA A 193 16.42 -3.33 6.91
C ALA A 193 17.33 -3.71 5.73
N PRO A 194 18.16 -2.77 5.22
CA PRO A 194 19.04 -3.06 4.10
C PRO A 194 20.08 -4.11 4.49
N ALA A 195 20.31 -5.09 3.60
CA ALA A 195 21.25 -6.18 3.86
C ALA A 195 22.72 -5.71 3.87
N LYS A 196 23.05 -4.63 3.14
CA LYS A 196 24.36 -3.98 3.13
C LYS A 196 24.17 -2.47 3.07
N LEU A 197 24.96 -1.73 3.85
CA LEU A 197 24.94 -0.27 3.86
C LEU A 197 26.33 0.33 3.73
N ILE A 198 26.39 1.51 3.14
CA ILE A 198 27.55 2.40 3.12
C ILE A 198 27.38 3.38 4.27
N THR A 199 28.41 3.49 5.11
CA THR A 199 28.37 4.39 6.27
C THR A 199 28.51 5.83 5.81
N LEU A 200 27.57 6.68 6.21
CA LEU A 200 27.61 8.11 5.94
C LEU A 200 28.64 8.80 6.85
N PRO A 201 29.36 9.83 6.37
CA PRO A 201 30.28 10.60 7.19
C PRO A 201 29.55 11.30 8.34
N THR A 202 30.18 11.32 9.51
CA THR A 202 29.66 11.98 10.72
C THR A 202 30.34 13.33 10.98
N ASP A 203 31.47 13.59 10.31
CA ASP A 203 32.21 14.84 10.45
C ASP A 203 31.43 16.01 9.85
N LEU A 204 31.67 17.20 10.39
CA LEU A 204 31.05 18.41 9.87
C LEU A 204 31.60 18.72 8.47
N PRO A 205 30.74 19.07 7.48
CA PRO A 205 31.19 19.22 6.10
C PRO A 205 32.37 20.19 5.93
N GLY A 206 32.38 21.32 6.64
CA GLY A 206 33.44 22.33 6.58
C GLY A 206 34.78 21.91 7.19
N GLN A 207 34.84 20.80 7.93
CA GLN A 207 36.10 20.21 8.44
C GLN A 207 36.73 19.24 7.45
N VAL A 208 35.96 18.76 6.47
CA VAL A 208 36.47 17.88 5.41
C VAL A 208 37.25 18.73 4.41
N SER A 209 38.47 18.31 4.07
CA SER A 209 39.39 19.09 3.22
C SER A 209 38.81 19.45 1.84
N ILE A 210 37.82 18.70 1.34
CA ILE A 210 37.13 18.95 0.08
C ILE A 210 36.17 20.15 0.11
N TYR A 211 35.85 20.67 1.30
CA TYR A 211 34.94 21.81 1.52
C TYR A 211 35.59 22.95 2.32
N SER A 212 36.89 23.21 2.11
CA SER A 212 37.48 24.50 2.51
C SER A 212 36.65 25.68 1.96
N LEU A 213 36.74 26.86 2.57
CA LEU A 213 35.92 28.01 2.17
C LEU A 213 36.03 28.36 0.67
N ASP A 214 37.24 28.34 0.11
CA ASP A 214 37.44 28.54 -1.34
C ASP A 214 36.83 27.40 -2.17
N ARG A 215 36.92 26.15 -1.69
CA ARG A 215 36.30 25.01 -2.38
C ARG A 215 34.78 25.09 -2.40
N GLN A 216 34.16 25.63 -1.36
CA GLN A 216 32.71 25.88 -1.35
C GLN A 216 32.34 26.86 -2.48
N CYS A 217 33.06 27.97 -2.63
CA CYS A 217 32.89 28.88 -3.77
C CYS A 217 33.10 28.18 -5.12
N GLN A 218 34.14 27.35 -5.23
CA GLN A 218 34.47 26.68 -6.48
C GLN A 218 33.42 25.67 -6.94
N GLN A 219 32.75 25.02 -6.00
CA GLN A 219 31.70 24.04 -6.30
C GLN A 219 30.42 24.68 -6.82
N ILE A 220 30.12 25.91 -6.38
CA ILE A 220 28.89 26.63 -6.72
C ILE A 220 29.06 27.46 -7.99
N PHE A 221 30.19 28.19 -8.12
CA PHE A 221 30.38 29.19 -9.16
C PHE A 221 31.39 28.81 -10.24
N GLY A 222 32.28 27.85 -9.97
CA GLY A 222 33.34 27.46 -10.90
C GLY A 222 34.74 27.56 -10.29
N LYS A 223 35.72 26.89 -10.91
CA LYS A 223 37.08 26.71 -10.34
C LYS A 223 37.87 28.01 -10.16
N GLU A 224 37.49 29.06 -10.88
CA GLU A 224 38.07 30.39 -10.89
C GLU A 224 37.59 31.29 -9.74
N PHE A 225 36.61 30.83 -8.95
CA PHE A 225 36.07 31.56 -7.81
C PHE A 225 36.80 31.23 -6.51
N ARG A 226 36.94 32.25 -5.65
CA ARG A 226 37.42 32.15 -4.26
C ARG A 226 36.55 32.97 -3.32
N HIS A 227 36.76 32.81 -2.02
CA HIS A 227 36.03 33.61 -1.03
C HIS A 227 36.32 35.12 -1.16
N CYS A 228 35.31 35.91 -0.85
CA CYS A 228 35.42 37.37 -0.77
C CYS A 228 36.17 37.77 0.53
N PRO A 229 37.24 38.58 0.47
CA PRO A 229 38.07 38.87 1.65
C PRO A 229 37.47 39.88 2.63
N ASN A 230 36.54 40.73 2.17
CA ASN A 230 35.92 41.81 2.97
C ASN A 230 34.48 41.47 3.38
N THR A 231 34.24 40.24 3.80
CA THR A 231 32.94 39.80 4.34
C THR A 231 32.67 40.51 5.67
N THR A 232 31.47 41.05 5.86
CA THR A 232 31.10 41.70 7.12
C THR A 232 31.03 40.68 8.26
N GLU A 233 31.20 41.09 9.52
CA GLU A 233 31.10 40.16 10.66
C GLU A 233 29.72 39.48 10.74
N GLU A 234 28.67 40.12 10.24
CA GLU A 234 27.29 39.59 10.17
C GLU A 234 27.14 38.50 9.11
N ASP A 235 27.91 38.60 8.02
CA ASP A 235 27.89 37.63 6.91
C ASP A 235 28.77 36.40 7.19
N VAL A 236 29.74 36.48 8.11
CA VAL A 236 30.59 35.34 8.45
C VAL A 236 29.71 34.19 8.96
N CYS A 237 29.86 33.02 8.34
CA CYS A 237 29.02 31.83 8.54
C CYS A 237 27.56 31.94 8.07
N ALA A 238 26.98 33.14 8.00
CA ALA A 238 25.59 33.34 7.56
C ALA A 238 25.42 33.36 6.04
N GLN A 239 26.40 33.90 5.31
CA GLN A 239 26.35 34.05 3.85
C GLN A 239 27.73 33.86 3.19
N LEU A 240 27.78 33.02 2.16
CA LEU A 240 28.96 32.75 1.36
C LEU A 240 29.02 33.72 0.18
N TRP A 241 30.01 34.60 0.22
CA TRP A 241 30.30 35.55 -0.84
C TRP A 241 31.56 35.12 -1.58
N CYS A 242 31.46 35.02 -2.91
CA CYS A 242 32.53 34.53 -3.77
C CYS A 242 32.91 35.55 -4.84
N ARG A 243 34.17 35.61 -5.23
CA ARG A 243 34.66 36.47 -6.30
C ARG A 243 35.55 35.70 -7.26
N MET A 244 35.61 36.14 -8.50
CA MET A 244 36.57 35.62 -9.46
C MET A 244 38.00 36.07 -9.10
N GLU A 245 39.00 35.20 -9.28
CA GLU A 245 40.41 35.57 -9.11
C GLU A 245 40.88 36.61 -10.13
N THR A 246 40.29 36.59 -11.32
CA THR A 246 40.64 37.45 -12.46
C THR A 246 39.38 38.15 -12.97
N GLY A 247 39.24 39.46 -12.72
CA GLY A 247 38.06 40.23 -13.12
C GLY A 247 37.81 41.46 -12.25
N GLU A 248 36.65 42.08 -12.41
CA GLU A 248 36.18 43.14 -11.50
C GLU A 248 36.06 42.60 -10.06
N PRO A 249 36.34 43.42 -9.03
CA PRO A 249 36.29 43.01 -7.63
C PRO A 249 34.85 42.90 -7.09
N LEU A 250 33.93 42.35 -7.88
CA LEU A 250 32.54 42.15 -7.51
C LEU A 250 32.41 40.82 -6.77
N CYS A 251 31.74 40.84 -5.62
CA CYS A 251 31.41 39.62 -4.88
C CYS A 251 29.99 39.18 -5.25
N HIS A 252 29.87 37.90 -5.59
CA HIS A 252 28.67 37.23 -6.03
C HIS A 252 28.18 36.28 -4.94
N THR A 253 26.86 36.09 -4.88
CA THR A 253 26.19 35.07 -4.09
C THR A 253 25.03 34.51 -4.90
N LYS A 254 24.59 33.28 -4.62
CA LYS A 254 23.32 32.76 -5.15
C LYS A 254 22.16 33.19 -4.26
N ASN A 255 20.95 33.19 -4.82
CA ASN A 255 19.72 33.37 -4.07
C ASN A 255 19.58 32.22 -3.07
N GLY A 256 19.15 32.56 -1.86
CA GLY A 256 19.16 31.63 -0.74
C GLY A 256 20.23 32.02 0.29
N SER A 257 19.95 31.80 1.57
CA SER A 257 20.98 31.81 2.61
C SER A 257 21.92 30.67 2.27
N LEU A 258 23.09 30.99 1.72
CA LEU A 258 24.21 30.08 1.53
C LEU A 258 25.13 30.24 2.74
N PRO A 259 24.81 29.65 3.92
CA PRO A 259 25.73 29.72 5.03
C PRO A 259 27.02 29.00 4.66
N TRP A 260 28.12 29.41 5.28
CA TRP A 260 29.34 28.61 5.21
C TRP A 260 29.04 27.25 5.84
N ALA A 261 29.62 26.18 5.30
CA ALA A 261 29.38 24.85 5.81
C ALA A 261 29.70 24.76 7.31
N ASP A 262 28.86 24.08 8.09
CA ASP A 262 29.13 23.85 9.51
C ASP A 262 30.50 23.17 9.65
N GLY A 263 31.29 23.61 10.63
CA GLY A 263 32.68 23.21 10.82
C GLY A 263 33.71 24.03 10.02
N THR A 264 33.31 24.96 9.15
CA THR A 264 34.26 25.85 8.44
C THR A 264 34.97 26.78 9.44
N PRO A 265 36.30 26.92 9.40
CA PRO A 265 37.01 27.88 10.23
C PRO A 265 36.59 29.32 9.91
N CYS A 266 36.17 30.08 10.93
CA CYS A 266 35.70 31.47 10.80
C CYS A 266 36.55 32.47 11.59
N GLY A 267 37.60 32.01 12.26
CA GLY A 267 38.53 32.83 13.03
C GLY A 267 39.47 31.98 13.87
N ALA A 268 40.37 32.61 14.63
CA ALA A 268 41.33 31.90 15.47
C ALA A 268 40.62 31.04 16.53
N GLY A 269 40.66 29.71 16.37
CA GLY A 269 39.99 28.75 17.26
C GLY A 269 38.45 28.74 17.19
N ARG A 270 37.87 29.33 16.13
CA ARG A 270 36.42 29.44 15.93
C ARG A 270 35.98 28.72 14.67
N LEU A 271 34.77 28.16 14.70
CA LEU A 271 34.16 27.36 13.64
C LEU A 271 32.72 27.83 13.40
N CYS A 272 32.24 27.68 12.17
CA CYS A 272 30.83 27.90 11.86
C CYS A 272 29.96 26.79 12.46
N TRP A 273 28.88 27.18 13.13
CA TRP A 273 27.87 26.28 13.65
C TRP A 273 26.50 26.96 13.55
N GLU A 274 25.56 26.34 12.84
CA GLU A 274 24.21 26.87 12.64
C GLU A 274 24.18 28.29 12.04
N GLY A 275 25.17 28.62 11.20
CA GLY A 275 25.30 29.94 10.59
C GLY A 275 25.96 31.01 11.47
N LEU A 276 26.46 30.64 12.66
CA LEU A 276 27.16 31.54 13.58
C LEU A 276 28.62 31.15 13.76
N CYS A 277 29.51 32.13 13.92
CA CYS A 277 30.92 31.89 14.23
C CYS A 277 31.14 31.69 15.74
N VAL A 278 31.24 30.45 16.18
CA VAL A 278 31.34 30.07 17.60
C VAL A 278 32.73 29.58 17.97
N LEU A 279 33.10 29.65 19.25
CA LEU A 279 34.33 29.02 19.75
C LEU A 279 34.22 27.50 19.62
N GLY A 280 35.29 26.83 19.17
CA GLY A 280 35.26 25.39 18.90
C GLY A 280 34.90 24.50 20.10
N ASN A 281 35.01 25.02 21.33
CA ASN A 281 34.60 24.36 22.57
C ASN A 281 33.17 24.69 23.04
N MET A 282 32.50 25.68 22.44
CA MET A 282 31.08 26.02 22.65
C MET A 282 30.15 25.27 21.69
N ALA A 283 30.69 24.70 20.60
CA ALA A 283 30.03 23.69 19.77
C ALA A 283 29.99 22.32 20.50
N LYS A 284 29.54 22.31 21.76
CA LYS A 284 29.30 21.04 22.48
C LYS A 284 27.92 20.52 22.04
N PRO A 285 27.84 19.33 21.44
CA PRO A 285 26.55 18.73 21.14
C PRO A 285 25.78 18.59 22.46
N GLN A 286 24.59 19.16 22.50
CA GLN A 286 23.67 18.95 23.62
C GLN A 286 23.38 17.45 23.77
N PRO A 287 23.06 16.95 24.98
CA PRO A 287 22.77 15.54 25.17
C PRO A 287 21.62 15.12 24.25
N VAL A 288 21.84 14.02 23.53
CA VAL A 288 20.84 13.40 22.68
C VAL A 288 19.66 12.95 23.54
N VAL A 289 18.45 13.36 23.18
CA VAL A 289 17.22 12.94 23.85
C VAL A 289 16.39 12.16 22.84
N ASP A 290 16.34 10.84 22.99
CA ASP A 290 15.45 10.00 22.20
C ASP A 290 13.99 10.27 22.60
N GLY A 291 13.09 10.33 21.61
CA GLY A 291 11.68 10.53 21.86
C GLY A 291 11.00 9.27 22.39
N ASP A 292 9.99 9.45 23.23
CA ASP A 292 9.11 8.37 23.67
C ASP A 292 7.63 8.77 23.55
N TRP A 293 6.79 7.76 23.42
CA TRP A 293 5.37 7.91 23.13
C TRP A 293 4.64 8.54 24.31
N GLY A 294 3.90 9.61 24.01
CA GLY A 294 2.90 10.16 24.92
C GLY A 294 1.70 9.23 25.13
N PRO A 295 0.77 9.61 26.02
CA PRO A 295 -0.45 8.86 26.23
C PRO A 295 -1.32 8.83 24.97
N TRP A 296 -2.12 7.78 24.85
CA TRP A 296 -3.15 7.69 23.82
C TRP A 296 -4.22 8.76 24.03
N SER A 297 -4.63 9.41 22.94
CA SER A 297 -5.80 10.27 22.92
C SER A 297 -7.06 9.47 23.31
N PRO A 298 -8.10 10.13 23.83
CA PRO A 298 -9.43 9.54 23.87
C PRO A 298 -9.85 9.03 22.49
N TRP A 299 -10.74 8.05 22.47
CA TRP A 299 -11.35 7.57 21.23
C TRP A 299 -12.16 8.69 20.58
N GLY A 300 -11.96 8.87 19.27
CA GLY A 300 -12.74 9.78 18.46
C GLY A 300 -14.19 9.34 18.30
N THR A 301 -14.94 10.08 17.48
CA THR A 301 -16.30 9.71 17.09
C THR A 301 -16.29 8.42 16.27
N CYS A 302 -17.36 7.64 16.39
CA CYS A 302 -17.52 6.47 15.54
C CYS A 302 -17.86 6.90 14.11
N SER A 303 -17.20 6.30 13.12
CA SER A 303 -17.45 6.61 11.70
C SER A 303 -18.85 6.24 11.21
N ARG A 304 -19.54 5.34 11.92
CA ARG A 304 -20.89 4.85 11.58
C ARG A 304 -21.76 4.74 12.83
N THR A 305 -23.07 4.81 12.65
CA THR A 305 -24.06 4.67 13.72
C THR A 305 -24.68 3.28 13.81
N CYS A 306 -24.37 2.40 12.85
CA CYS A 306 -24.77 1.00 12.81
C CYS A 306 -23.91 0.24 11.77
N GLY A 307 -24.01 -1.09 11.80
CA GLY A 307 -23.45 -2.04 10.84
C GLY A 307 -21.92 -2.09 10.86
N GLY A 308 -21.29 -1.68 11.97
CA GLY A 308 -19.84 -1.68 12.14
C GLY A 308 -19.14 -0.41 11.68
N GLY A 309 -18.97 0.55 12.59
CA GLY A 309 -18.08 1.69 12.42
C GLY A 309 -16.71 1.48 13.06
N VAL A 310 -15.85 2.49 12.92
CA VAL A 310 -14.49 2.52 13.46
C VAL A 310 -14.28 3.79 14.26
N GLN A 311 -13.63 3.67 15.40
CA GLN A 311 -13.09 4.77 16.18
C GLN A 311 -11.57 4.78 16.08
N PHE A 312 -11.01 5.98 16.12
CA PHE A 312 -9.59 6.26 16.02
C PHE A 312 -9.06 6.84 17.33
N SER A 313 -7.86 6.42 17.73
CA SER A 313 -7.08 7.02 18.82
C SER A 313 -5.64 7.12 18.36
N HIS A 314 -4.99 8.25 18.66
CA HIS A 314 -3.61 8.53 18.27
C HIS A 314 -2.76 8.90 19.48
N ARG A 315 -1.45 8.91 19.32
CA ARG A 315 -0.51 9.44 20.30
C ARG A 315 0.62 10.17 19.58
N ASN A 316 1.25 11.11 20.30
CA ASN A 316 2.36 11.90 19.78
C ASN A 316 3.66 11.44 20.42
N CYS A 317 4.77 11.59 19.71
CA CYS A 317 6.11 11.34 20.23
C CYS A 317 6.57 12.55 21.04
N ASN A 318 6.15 12.65 22.29
CA ASN A 318 6.32 13.87 23.09
C ASN A 318 6.55 13.65 24.59
N ASN A 319 6.88 12.44 25.01
CA ASN A 319 7.11 12.14 26.42
C ASN A 319 8.38 11.30 26.67
N PRO A 320 9.59 11.83 26.35
CA PRO A 320 9.88 13.21 25.93
C PRO A 320 9.81 13.40 24.40
N GLU A 321 9.84 14.66 23.95
CA GLU A 321 10.06 14.97 22.52
C GLU A 321 11.52 14.69 22.14
N PRO A 322 11.79 14.18 20.93
CA PRO A 322 13.16 13.96 20.47
C PRO A 322 13.90 15.29 20.34
N GLN A 323 15.13 15.36 20.85
CA GLN A 323 15.98 16.56 20.77
C GLN A 323 17.42 16.17 20.42
N ASN A 324 18.15 17.13 19.84
CA ASN A 324 19.60 17.03 19.62
C ASN A 324 20.02 15.81 18.78
N GLY A 325 19.23 15.48 17.75
CA GLY A 325 19.46 14.31 16.89
C GLY A 325 19.01 12.98 17.50
N GLY A 326 18.21 13.01 18.58
CA GLY A 326 17.59 11.82 19.15
C GLY A 326 16.60 11.15 18.21
N LYS A 327 16.39 9.85 18.42
CA LYS A 327 15.52 9.04 17.57
C LYS A 327 14.07 9.43 17.76
N TYR A 328 13.32 9.46 16.65
CA TYR A 328 11.87 9.54 16.70
C TYR A 328 11.27 8.23 17.24
N CYS A 329 10.06 8.30 17.77
CA CYS A 329 9.40 7.14 18.36
C CYS A 329 9.11 6.04 17.33
N GLU A 330 9.40 4.80 17.68
CA GLU A 330 9.09 3.61 16.88
C GLU A 330 7.85 2.87 17.43
N GLY A 331 7.04 2.31 16.54
CA GLY A 331 5.83 1.56 16.87
C GLY A 331 4.53 2.26 16.48
N GLN A 332 3.40 1.74 16.95
CA GLN A 332 2.08 2.22 16.52
C GLN A 332 1.80 3.63 17.04
N ARG A 333 1.55 4.58 16.12
CA ARG A 333 1.11 5.94 16.45
C ARG A 333 -0.42 6.10 16.51
N ALA A 334 -1.11 5.16 15.87
CA ALA A 334 -2.56 5.11 15.71
C ALA A 334 -3.06 3.72 16.10
N LYS A 335 -4.27 3.68 16.66
CA LYS A 335 -5.01 2.44 16.91
C LYS A 335 -6.48 2.64 16.58
N TYR A 336 -7.12 1.53 16.24
CA TYR A 336 -8.50 1.49 15.77
C TYR A 336 -9.31 0.48 16.58
N GLN A 337 -10.58 0.77 16.80
CA GLN A 337 -11.52 -0.19 17.37
C GLN A 337 -12.88 -0.11 16.68
N SER A 338 -13.61 -1.22 16.67
CA SER A 338 -14.99 -1.26 16.17
C SER A 338 -15.97 -0.60 17.13
N CYS A 339 -17.02 -0.02 16.59
CA CYS A 339 -18.13 0.61 17.31
C CYS A 339 -19.44 0.43 16.55
N HIS A 340 -20.59 0.55 17.22
CA HIS A 340 -21.93 0.39 16.63
C HIS A 340 -22.05 -0.85 15.72
N THR A 341 -21.74 -2.02 16.28
CA THR A 341 -21.66 -3.31 15.56
C THR A 341 -23.01 -3.95 15.29
N GLU A 342 -24.09 -3.40 15.83
CA GLU A 342 -25.47 -3.80 15.54
C GLU A 342 -25.83 -3.59 14.06
N GLU A 343 -26.59 -4.50 13.46
CA GLU A 343 -26.98 -4.36 12.05
C GLU A 343 -27.81 -3.10 11.78
N CYS A 344 -27.59 -2.49 10.61
CA CYS A 344 -28.38 -1.33 10.19
C CYS A 344 -29.82 -1.73 9.80
N PRO A 345 -30.79 -0.80 9.91
CA PRO A 345 -32.12 -1.00 9.35
C PRO A 345 -32.05 -1.32 7.85
N ALA A 346 -32.94 -2.17 7.36
CA ALA A 346 -33.00 -2.54 5.95
C ALA A 346 -33.50 -1.36 5.09
N ASP A 347 -32.56 -0.57 4.58
CA ASP A 347 -32.79 0.51 3.61
C ASP A 347 -32.66 0.06 2.15
N GLY A 348 -32.21 -1.18 1.94
CA GLY A 348 -32.00 -1.77 0.63
C GLY A 348 -30.78 -1.20 -0.11
N LYS A 349 -29.84 -0.56 0.57
CA LYS A 349 -28.60 -0.02 -0.03
C LYS A 349 -27.39 -0.41 0.80
N SER A 350 -26.28 -0.68 0.13
CA SER A 350 -25.02 -0.88 0.86
C SER A 350 -24.44 0.46 1.34
N PHE A 351 -23.66 0.47 2.41
CA PHE A 351 -23.03 1.70 2.90
C PHE A 351 -22.08 2.34 1.85
N ARG A 352 -21.46 1.52 0.99
CA ARG A 352 -20.65 2.03 -0.14
C ARG A 352 -21.52 2.63 -1.24
N GLU A 353 -22.72 2.10 -1.45
CA GLU A 353 -23.68 2.64 -2.42
C GLU A 353 -24.20 4.01 -1.98
N GLN A 354 -24.52 4.19 -0.70
CA GLN A 354 -24.87 5.50 -0.14
C GLN A 354 -23.76 6.56 -0.37
N GLN A 355 -22.49 6.14 -0.27
CA GLN A 355 -21.35 7.03 -0.55
C GLN A 355 -21.25 7.43 -2.03
N CYS A 356 -21.51 6.51 -2.97
CA CYS A 356 -21.56 6.86 -4.40
C CYS A 356 -22.77 7.75 -4.73
N GLU A 357 -23.93 7.47 -4.15
CA GLU A 357 -25.19 8.21 -4.38
C GLU A 357 -25.09 9.68 -3.96
N LYS A 358 -24.25 10.00 -2.97
CA LYS A 358 -23.90 11.39 -2.60
C LYS A 358 -23.49 12.23 -3.82
N TYR A 359 -22.89 11.62 -4.84
CA TYR A 359 -22.43 12.34 -6.03
C TYR A 359 -23.50 12.50 -7.12
N ASN A 360 -24.67 11.88 -6.97
CA ASN A 360 -25.81 12.09 -7.87
C ASN A 360 -26.34 13.54 -7.77
N SER A 361 -26.15 14.22 -6.63
CA SER A 361 -26.58 15.61 -6.43
C SER A 361 -25.84 16.64 -7.29
N TYR A 362 -24.73 16.26 -7.93
CA TYR A 362 -23.93 17.15 -8.78
C TYR A 362 -24.37 17.13 -10.25
N ASN A 363 -25.52 16.51 -10.56
CA ASN A 363 -26.16 16.49 -11.87
C ASN A 363 -25.22 16.15 -13.04
N PHE A 364 -24.34 15.16 -12.86
CA PHE A 364 -23.54 14.64 -13.97
C PHE A 364 -24.45 14.12 -15.07
N THR A 365 -24.24 14.54 -16.31
CA THR A 365 -25.01 14.07 -17.46
C THR A 365 -24.18 13.19 -18.37
N ASP A 366 -24.83 12.27 -19.06
CA ASP A 366 -24.23 11.55 -20.18
C ASP A 366 -24.15 12.41 -21.45
N LEU A 367 -23.69 11.78 -22.54
CA LEU A 367 -23.62 12.41 -23.88
C LEU A 367 -24.99 12.78 -24.45
N ASP A 368 -26.06 12.18 -23.94
CA ASP A 368 -27.45 12.39 -24.37
C ASP A 368 -28.21 13.38 -23.44
N GLY A 369 -27.53 13.93 -22.43
CA GLY A 369 -28.09 14.87 -21.45
C GLY A 369 -28.85 14.23 -20.28
N ASN A 370 -28.85 12.90 -20.14
CA ASN A 370 -29.50 12.20 -19.03
C ASN A 370 -28.63 12.19 -17.79
N LEU A 371 -29.24 12.33 -16.61
CA LEU A 371 -28.54 12.28 -15.33
C LEU A 371 -27.95 10.89 -15.06
N LEU A 372 -26.69 10.85 -14.66
CA LEU A 372 -25.97 9.65 -14.27
C LEU A 372 -26.32 9.25 -12.84
N GLU A 373 -26.63 7.97 -12.65
CA GLU A 373 -26.76 7.35 -11.33
C GLU A 373 -25.50 6.56 -11.00
N TRP A 374 -24.79 6.97 -9.95
CA TRP A 374 -23.53 6.37 -9.53
C TRP A 374 -23.75 5.18 -8.59
N VAL A 375 -23.17 4.03 -8.94
CA VAL A 375 -23.16 2.81 -8.12
C VAL A 375 -21.73 2.33 -7.85
N PRO A 376 -21.48 1.56 -6.78
CA PRO A 376 -20.15 1.05 -6.49
C PRO A 376 -19.58 0.17 -7.61
N LYS A 377 -18.29 0.30 -7.87
CA LYS A 377 -17.54 -0.54 -8.80
C LYS A 377 -16.55 -1.40 -8.02
N TYR A 378 -16.65 -2.72 -8.13
CA TYR A 378 -15.70 -3.67 -7.53
C TYR A 378 -14.91 -4.45 -8.57
N THR A 379 -15.53 -4.78 -9.72
CA THR A 379 -14.83 -5.44 -10.84
C THR A 379 -13.69 -4.59 -11.39
N GLY A 380 -12.53 -5.20 -11.61
CA GLY A 380 -11.34 -4.54 -12.15
C GLY A 380 -10.61 -3.60 -11.18
N VAL A 381 -11.01 -3.55 -9.90
CA VAL A 381 -10.30 -2.77 -8.87
C VAL A 381 -9.20 -3.61 -8.24
N SER A 382 -7.97 -3.09 -8.25
CA SER A 382 -6.81 -3.73 -7.60
C SER A 382 -7.07 -3.96 -6.10
N PRO A 383 -6.59 -5.06 -5.50
CA PRO A 383 -6.70 -5.30 -4.06
C PRO A 383 -6.26 -4.13 -3.18
N ARG A 384 -5.20 -3.40 -3.58
CA ARG A 384 -4.68 -2.22 -2.87
C ARG A 384 -5.62 -1.01 -2.93
N ASP A 385 -6.44 -0.93 -3.97
CA ASP A 385 -7.33 0.20 -4.24
C ASP A 385 -8.77 -0.03 -3.76
N ARG A 386 -9.07 -1.19 -3.16
CA ARG A 386 -10.42 -1.60 -2.73
C ARG A 386 -11.07 -0.66 -1.72
N CYS A 387 -10.29 0.18 -1.05
CA CYS A 387 -10.76 1.15 -0.06
C CYS A 387 -10.76 2.59 -0.57
N LYS A 388 -10.59 2.81 -1.89
CA LYS A 388 -10.98 4.07 -2.54
C LYS A 388 -12.43 3.98 -3.01
N LEU A 389 -13.08 5.13 -3.21
CA LEU A 389 -14.47 5.18 -3.65
C LEU A 389 -14.57 5.14 -5.18
N PHE A 390 -14.45 3.95 -5.75
CA PHE A 390 -14.73 3.71 -7.17
C PHE A 390 -16.24 3.61 -7.40
N CYS A 391 -16.78 4.52 -8.21
CA CYS A 391 -18.17 4.51 -8.63
C CYS A 391 -18.26 4.45 -10.16
N ARG A 392 -19.22 3.70 -10.67
CA ARG A 392 -19.55 3.61 -12.10
C ARG A 392 -20.96 4.08 -12.36
N ALA A 393 -21.23 4.56 -13.57
CA ALA A 393 -22.60 4.84 -13.98
C ALA A 393 -23.41 3.53 -14.08
N ARG A 394 -24.63 3.53 -13.54
CA ARG A 394 -25.53 2.38 -13.61
C ARG A 394 -25.83 2.03 -15.06
N GLY A 395 -25.67 0.75 -15.40
CA GLY A 395 -25.89 0.24 -16.76
C GLY A 395 -24.80 0.58 -17.78
N ARG A 396 -23.72 1.27 -17.40
CA ARG A 396 -22.67 1.71 -18.33
C ARG A 396 -21.26 1.39 -17.82
N SER A 397 -20.25 1.71 -18.64
CA SER A 397 -18.85 1.32 -18.42
C SER A 397 -17.97 2.44 -17.83
N GLU A 398 -18.40 3.69 -17.96
CA GLU A 398 -17.72 4.84 -17.38
C GLU A 398 -17.67 4.76 -15.86
N PHE A 399 -16.52 5.11 -15.30
CA PHE A 399 -16.28 5.11 -13.87
C PHE A 399 -15.42 6.29 -13.45
N LYS A 400 -15.51 6.63 -12.16
CA LYS A 400 -14.74 7.70 -11.52
C LYS A 400 -14.34 7.27 -10.12
N VAL A 401 -13.18 7.75 -9.67
CA VAL A 401 -12.76 7.68 -8.26
C VAL A 401 -13.13 8.99 -7.62
N PHE A 402 -14.13 8.97 -6.74
CA PHE A 402 -14.63 10.20 -6.11
C PHE A 402 -13.87 10.58 -4.84
N GLU A 403 -13.42 9.58 -4.08
CA GLU A 403 -12.68 9.78 -2.83
C GLU A 403 -11.49 8.83 -2.77
N ALA A 404 -10.37 9.33 -2.24
CA ALA A 404 -9.15 8.54 -2.04
C ALA A 404 -9.31 7.49 -0.94
N LYS A 405 -10.27 7.68 -0.02
CA LYS A 405 -10.60 6.74 1.06
C LYS A 405 -12.12 6.70 1.23
N VAL A 406 -12.71 5.50 1.24
CA VAL A 406 -14.09 5.32 1.70
C VAL A 406 -14.18 5.58 3.21
N ILE A 407 -15.36 5.87 3.72
CA ILE A 407 -15.57 6.06 5.16
C ILE A 407 -15.20 4.77 5.90
N ASP A 408 -14.45 4.89 7.00
CA ASP A 408 -13.98 3.75 7.78
C ASP A 408 -15.16 2.88 8.26
N GLY A 409 -14.98 1.56 8.22
CA GLY A 409 -16.04 0.58 8.48
C GLY A 409 -16.79 0.12 7.23
N THR A 410 -16.55 0.73 6.05
CA THR A 410 -17.10 0.25 4.77
C THR A 410 -16.48 -1.10 4.38
N LEU A 411 -17.27 -2.11 4.00
CA LEU A 411 -16.75 -3.38 3.49
C LEU A 411 -15.82 -3.17 2.28
N CYS A 412 -14.71 -3.90 2.22
CA CYS A 412 -13.76 -3.78 1.11
C CYS A 412 -14.31 -4.31 -0.23
N GLY A 413 -15.25 -5.25 -0.17
CA GLY A 413 -15.85 -5.90 -1.32
C GLY A 413 -17.06 -6.74 -0.92
N PRO A 414 -17.93 -7.12 -1.87
CA PRO A 414 -19.15 -7.86 -1.59
C PRO A 414 -18.91 -9.30 -1.10
N GLU A 415 -17.74 -9.87 -1.42
CA GLU A 415 -17.37 -11.25 -1.07
C GLU A 415 -16.62 -11.38 0.27
N THR A 416 -16.30 -10.27 0.93
CA THR A 416 -15.46 -10.26 2.13
C THR A 416 -16.14 -9.54 3.27
N LEU A 417 -15.79 -9.95 4.49
CA LEU A 417 -16.17 -9.30 5.74
C LEU A 417 -15.12 -8.28 6.20
N SER A 418 -13.98 -8.21 5.50
CA SER A 418 -12.98 -7.18 5.75
C SER A 418 -13.56 -5.78 5.52
N ILE A 419 -13.15 -4.85 6.37
CA ILE A 419 -13.59 -3.46 6.34
C ILE A 419 -12.42 -2.54 6.03
N CYS A 420 -12.74 -1.41 5.43
CA CYS A 420 -11.79 -0.34 5.17
C CYS A 420 -11.53 0.44 6.46
N VAL A 421 -10.26 0.62 6.80
CA VAL A 421 -9.79 1.42 7.93
C VAL A 421 -8.61 2.23 7.44
N HIS A 422 -8.72 3.55 7.48
CA HIS A 422 -7.71 4.49 7.01
C HIS A 422 -7.24 4.24 5.56
N GLY A 423 -8.13 3.78 4.69
CA GLY A 423 -7.81 3.47 3.29
C GLY A 423 -7.19 2.08 3.06
N GLN A 424 -7.03 1.27 4.10
CA GLN A 424 -6.56 -0.12 4.00
C GLN A 424 -7.66 -1.13 4.27
N CYS A 425 -7.57 -2.30 3.64
CA CYS A 425 -8.52 -3.39 3.87
C CYS A 425 -8.09 -4.27 5.04
N ILE A 426 -8.73 -4.10 6.21
CA ILE A 426 -8.41 -4.83 7.44
C ILE A 426 -9.42 -5.96 7.67
N LYS A 427 -8.92 -7.12 8.10
CA LYS A 427 -9.76 -8.28 8.43
C LYS A 427 -10.70 -7.98 9.59
N ALA A 428 -11.99 -8.22 9.37
CA ALA A 428 -13.02 -8.20 10.39
C ALA A 428 -13.87 -9.47 10.32
N GLY A 429 -14.53 -9.80 11.44
CA GLY A 429 -15.47 -10.90 11.52
C GLY A 429 -16.86 -10.53 11.02
N CYS A 430 -17.74 -11.51 10.94
CA CYS A 430 -19.16 -11.28 10.60
C CYS A 430 -19.93 -10.52 11.69
N ASP A 431 -19.31 -10.28 12.85
CA ASP A 431 -19.81 -9.46 13.94
C ASP A 431 -19.33 -8.00 13.86
N HIS A 432 -18.76 -7.60 12.71
CA HIS A 432 -18.25 -6.25 12.44
C HIS A 432 -17.09 -5.80 13.35
N VAL A 433 -16.44 -6.76 14.03
CA VAL A 433 -15.32 -6.50 14.93
C VAL A 433 -13.98 -6.68 14.21
N ILE A 434 -13.12 -5.65 14.25
CA ILE A 434 -11.74 -5.69 13.71
C ILE A 434 -10.96 -6.82 14.39
N GLY A 435 -10.31 -7.67 13.58
CA GLY A 435 -9.52 -8.80 14.07
C GLY A 435 -10.33 -10.01 14.54
N SER A 436 -11.67 -9.94 14.53
CA SER A 436 -12.53 -11.09 14.87
C SER A 436 -12.37 -12.23 13.86
N SER A 437 -12.38 -13.46 14.37
CA SER A 437 -12.27 -14.68 13.57
C SER A 437 -13.62 -15.31 13.25
N LYS A 438 -14.74 -14.71 13.70
CA LYS A 438 -16.09 -15.21 13.43
C LYS A 438 -16.42 -15.10 11.95
N LYS A 439 -17.04 -16.15 11.41
CA LYS A 439 -17.44 -16.25 10.00
C LYS A 439 -18.93 -16.50 9.89
N LEU A 440 -19.49 -16.10 8.75
CA LEU A 440 -20.83 -16.54 8.35
C LEU A 440 -20.79 -18.06 8.09
N ASP A 441 -21.80 -18.76 8.60
CA ASP A 441 -22.01 -20.15 8.25
C ASP A 441 -22.65 -20.30 6.86
N LYS A 442 -22.92 -21.54 6.45
CA LYS A 442 -23.55 -21.82 5.15
C LYS A 442 -24.98 -21.27 5.01
N CYS A 443 -25.59 -20.83 6.11
CA CYS A 443 -26.92 -20.25 6.18
C CYS A 443 -26.91 -18.71 6.24
N GLY A 444 -25.72 -18.09 6.28
CA GLY A 444 -25.59 -16.64 6.47
C GLY A 444 -25.73 -16.19 7.92
N VAL A 445 -25.59 -17.09 8.90
CA VAL A 445 -25.63 -16.76 10.33
C VAL A 445 -24.22 -16.59 10.86
N CYS A 446 -23.94 -15.45 11.52
CA CYS A 446 -22.63 -15.18 12.09
C CYS A 446 -22.33 -16.10 13.27
N GLY A 447 -21.22 -16.86 13.18
CA GLY A 447 -20.87 -17.87 14.20
C GLY A 447 -21.84 -19.06 14.25
N GLY A 448 -22.67 -19.23 13.22
CA GLY A 448 -23.62 -20.33 13.14
C GLY A 448 -22.98 -21.68 12.87
N ASN A 449 -23.74 -22.75 13.08
CA ASN A 449 -23.31 -24.14 12.85
C ASN A 449 -23.90 -24.74 11.55
N GLY A 450 -24.62 -23.94 10.76
CA GLY A 450 -25.24 -24.39 9.51
C GLY A 450 -26.52 -25.22 9.69
N SER A 451 -27.17 -25.17 10.85
CA SER A 451 -28.36 -25.98 11.15
C SER A 451 -29.70 -25.29 10.83
N THR A 452 -29.72 -23.97 10.61
CA THR A 452 -30.94 -23.16 10.41
C THR A 452 -31.49 -23.22 8.97
N CYS A 453 -30.68 -23.66 8.02
CA CYS A 453 -31.02 -23.73 6.61
C CYS A 453 -30.89 -25.16 6.05
N ARG A 454 -31.42 -25.36 4.85
CA ARG A 454 -31.25 -26.59 4.06
C ARG A 454 -30.65 -26.26 2.70
N LYS A 455 -29.84 -27.20 2.18
CA LYS A 455 -29.22 -27.07 0.86
C LYS A 455 -30.23 -27.41 -0.24
N ILE A 456 -30.32 -26.56 -1.24
CA ILE A 456 -31.03 -26.80 -2.49
C ILE A 456 -29.99 -26.98 -3.60
N SER A 457 -30.17 -28.03 -4.40
CA SER A 457 -29.33 -28.29 -5.55
C SER A 457 -30.11 -28.94 -6.69
N GLY A 458 -29.64 -28.70 -7.90
CA GLY A 458 -30.15 -29.31 -9.11
C GLY A 458 -29.24 -29.06 -10.31
N SER A 459 -29.69 -29.53 -11.47
CA SER A 459 -28.97 -29.42 -12.73
C SER A 459 -29.94 -29.33 -13.89
N LEU A 460 -29.51 -28.66 -14.97
CA LEU A 460 -30.23 -28.61 -16.25
C LEU A 460 -29.31 -29.13 -17.35
N ASN A 461 -29.78 -30.14 -18.09
CA ASN A 461 -29.02 -30.79 -19.17
C ASN A 461 -29.75 -30.79 -20.53
N ARG A 462 -30.94 -30.19 -20.58
CA ARG A 462 -31.77 -30.06 -21.78
C ARG A 462 -32.32 -28.64 -21.82
N SER A 463 -32.31 -28.07 -23.01
CA SER A 463 -32.88 -26.75 -23.27
C SER A 463 -33.56 -26.75 -24.63
N LYS A 464 -34.48 -25.82 -24.80
CA LYS A 464 -35.07 -25.44 -26.09
C LYS A 464 -34.48 -24.10 -26.51
N TYR A 465 -34.57 -23.79 -27.79
CA TYR A 465 -34.25 -22.45 -28.27
C TYR A 465 -35.01 -21.38 -27.48
N GLY A 466 -34.30 -20.31 -27.09
CA GLY A 466 -34.82 -19.24 -26.26
C GLY A 466 -34.49 -19.40 -24.77
N TYR A 467 -35.30 -18.76 -23.92
CA TYR A 467 -35.12 -18.75 -22.47
C TYR A 467 -35.76 -19.98 -21.81
N ASN A 468 -34.98 -20.68 -20.99
CA ASN A 468 -35.40 -21.86 -20.25
C ASN A 468 -35.27 -21.60 -18.75
N ASP A 469 -36.36 -21.70 -17.99
CA ASP A 469 -36.30 -21.53 -16.53
C ASP A 469 -35.46 -22.65 -15.88
N ILE A 470 -34.46 -22.27 -15.09
CA ILE A 470 -33.64 -23.21 -14.31
C ILE A 470 -34.23 -23.36 -12.90
N VAL A 471 -34.36 -22.24 -12.18
CA VAL A 471 -34.82 -22.20 -10.80
C VAL A 471 -35.21 -20.78 -10.39
N THR A 472 -36.26 -20.65 -9.59
CA THR A 472 -36.57 -19.41 -8.86
C THR A 472 -35.95 -19.50 -7.46
N ILE A 473 -34.97 -18.64 -7.19
CA ILE A 473 -34.31 -18.53 -5.89
C ILE A 473 -35.15 -17.59 -5.03
N PRO A 474 -35.65 -18.04 -3.87
CA PRO A 474 -36.47 -17.19 -2.99
C PRO A 474 -35.62 -16.15 -2.27
N ALA A 475 -36.26 -15.06 -1.84
CA ALA A 475 -35.69 -14.12 -0.87
C ALA A 475 -35.20 -14.87 0.40
N GLY A 476 -34.10 -14.38 0.99
CA GLY A 476 -33.42 -14.99 2.13
C GLY A 476 -32.46 -16.13 1.78
N ALA A 477 -32.37 -16.54 0.50
CA ALA A 477 -31.41 -17.56 0.09
C ALA A 477 -29.97 -17.06 0.18
N THR A 478 -29.05 -17.92 0.65
CA THR A 478 -27.63 -17.60 0.86
C THR A 478 -26.72 -18.57 0.11
N ASN A 479 -25.44 -18.19 -0.05
CA ASN A 479 -24.42 -19.00 -0.72
C ASN A 479 -24.88 -19.54 -2.09
N ILE A 480 -25.40 -18.63 -2.91
CA ILE A 480 -25.88 -18.89 -4.26
C ILE A 480 -24.66 -19.14 -5.13
N ASP A 481 -24.65 -20.28 -5.83
CA ASP A 481 -23.61 -20.68 -6.77
C ASP A 481 -24.26 -21.41 -7.95
N ILE A 482 -24.23 -20.79 -9.12
CA ILE A 482 -24.79 -21.31 -10.37
C ILE A 482 -23.70 -21.32 -11.40
N LYS A 483 -23.50 -22.47 -12.03
CA LYS A 483 -22.41 -22.72 -12.96
C LYS A 483 -22.97 -23.30 -14.23
N GLN A 484 -22.67 -22.68 -15.35
CA GLN A 484 -22.81 -23.25 -16.67
C GLN A 484 -21.43 -23.54 -17.22
N ARG A 485 -21.19 -24.77 -17.66
CA ARG A 485 -19.91 -25.18 -18.22
C ARG A 485 -20.07 -25.42 -19.71
N SER A 486 -19.24 -24.74 -20.49
CA SER A 486 -19.29 -24.86 -21.94
C SER A 486 -18.90 -26.27 -22.40
N HIS A 487 -19.39 -26.68 -23.56
CA HIS A 487 -19.00 -27.94 -24.17
C HIS A 487 -17.51 -27.98 -24.53
N ARG A 488 -16.79 -29.03 -24.07
CA ARG A 488 -15.36 -29.35 -24.31
C ARG A 488 -14.53 -28.26 -25.04
N GLY A 489 -14.12 -27.22 -24.31
CA GLY A 489 -13.17 -26.21 -24.81
C GLY A 489 -13.74 -25.16 -25.76
N VAL A 490 -15.04 -25.23 -26.12
CA VAL A 490 -15.74 -24.25 -26.94
C VAL A 490 -16.19 -23.10 -26.04
N ARG A 491 -15.74 -21.87 -26.29
CA ARG A 491 -16.12 -20.69 -25.48
C ARG A 491 -17.56 -20.23 -25.71
N HIS A 492 -18.14 -20.55 -26.86
CA HIS A 492 -19.49 -20.16 -27.26
C HIS A 492 -20.29 -21.40 -27.65
N ASP A 493 -20.72 -22.17 -26.65
CA ASP A 493 -21.51 -23.39 -26.89
C ASP A 493 -23.02 -23.13 -27.08
N GLY A 494 -23.38 -21.85 -27.23
CA GLY A 494 -24.75 -21.39 -27.49
C GLY A 494 -25.63 -21.34 -26.25
N ASN A 495 -25.11 -21.54 -25.04
CA ASN A 495 -25.88 -21.55 -23.80
C ASN A 495 -25.34 -20.53 -22.78
N TYR A 496 -26.17 -19.57 -22.38
CA TYR A 496 -25.79 -18.46 -21.52
C TYR A 496 -26.75 -18.28 -20.34
N LEU A 497 -26.25 -18.00 -19.14
CA LEU A 497 -27.06 -17.72 -17.96
C LEU A 497 -27.75 -16.36 -18.10
N ALA A 498 -29.03 -16.31 -17.77
CA ALA A 498 -29.82 -15.08 -17.70
C ALA A 498 -30.50 -14.96 -16.34
N LEU A 499 -30.75 -13.73 -15.92
CA LEU A 499 -31.36 -13.44 -14.61
C LEU A 499 -32.53 -12.50 -14.80
N ARG A 500 -33.69 -12.90 -14.27
CA ARG A 500 -34.94 -12.15 -14.38
C ARG A 500 -35.58 -11.98 -13.02
N THR A 501 -36.13 -10.81 -12.77
CA THR A 501 -36.98 -10.55 -11.61
C THR A 501 -38.35 -11.21 -11.76
N LEU A 502 -39.15 -11.23 -10.68
CA LEU A 502 -40.51 -11.82 -10.72
C LEU A 502 -41.50 -10.99 -11.55
N ASP A 503 -41.30 -9.68 -11.63
CA ASP A 503 -42.05 -8.73 -12.46
C ASP A 503 -41.66 -8.79 -13.95
N GLY A 504 -40.66 -9.60 -14.31
CA GLY A 504 -40.32 -9.91 -15.70
C GLY A 504 -39.16 -9.08 -16.28
N HIS A 505 -38.56 -8.18 -15.50
CA HIS A 505 -37.41 -7.39 -15.91
C HIS A 505 -36.11 -8.22 -15.89
N TYR A 506 -35.26 -8.08 -16.91
CA TYR A 506 -33.99 -8.80 -16.97
C TYR A 506 -32.86 -8.00 -16.33
N LEU A 507 -32.19 -8.61 -15.36
CA LEU A 507 -31.00 -8.08 -14.70
C LEU A 507 -29.70 -8.53 -15.40
N LEU A 508 -29.76 -9.64 -16.14
CA LEU A 508 -28.63 -10.21 -16.88
C LEU A 508 -29.15 -10.93 -18.13
N ASN A 509 -28.47 -10.70 -19.26
CA ASN A 509 -28.67 -11.38 -20.53
C ASN A 509 -30.14 -11.44 -20.99
N GLY A 510 -30.82 -10.28 -20.99
CA GLY A 510 -32.17 -10.12 -21.54
C GLY A 510 -32.16 -9.75 -23.03
N GLU A 511 -33.32 -9.80 -23.68
CA GLU A 511 -33.50 -9.37 -25.10
C GLU A 511 -32.54 -10.04 -26.11
N PHE A 512 -32.00 -11.21 -25.78
CA PHE A 512 -30.99 -11.94 -26.57
C PHE A 512 -29.63 -11.22 -26.63
N ALA A 513 -29.42 -10.18 -25.82
CA ALA A 513 -28.12 -9.56 -25.61
C ALA A 513 -27.32 -10.37 -24.57
N ILE A 514 -26.03 -10.58 -24.84
CA ILE A 514 -25.17 -11.42 -24.00
C ILE A 514 -24.01 -10.58 -23.44
N SER A 515 -23.89 -10.55 -22.12
CA SER A 515 -22.77 -9.95 -21.40
C SER A 515 -21.53 -10.83 -21.53
N ALA A 516 -20.55 -10.34 -22.29
CA ALA A 516 -19.27 -10.98 -22.55
C ALA A 516 -18.32 -10.99 -21.34
N MET A 517 -18.33 -9.91 -20.56
CA MET A 517 -17.37 -9.64 -19.50
C MET A 517 -17.95 -9.85 -18.10
N GLU A 518 -17.07 -9.86 -17.09
CA GLU A 518 -17.46 -9.93 -15.68
C GLU A 518 -18.30 -8.71 -15.28
N GLN A 519 -19.38 -8.95 -14.53
CA GLN A 519 -20.33 -7.91 -14.14
C GLN A 519 -20.80 -8.08 -12.69
N ASP A 520 -20.87 -6.97 -11.95
CA ASP A 520 -21.54 -6.88 -10.66
C ASP A 520 -23.02 -6.53 -10.88
N ILE A 521 -23.92 -7.44 -10.54
CA ILE A 521 -25.37 -7.26 -10.63
C ILE A 521 -25.88 -6.82 -9.26
N LEU A 522 -26.35 -5.57 -9.17
CA LEU A 522 -26.81 -4.95 -7.93
C LEU A 522 -28.31 -5.17 -7.73
N ILE A 523 -28.69 -5.65 -6.54
CA ILE A 523 -30.06 -6.02 -6.18
C ILE A 523 -30.29 -5.59 -4.74
N LYS A 524 -30.95 -4.44 -4.53
CA LYS A 524 -31.27 -3.87 -3.21
C LYS A 524 -30.12 -4.03 -2.18
N GLY A 525 -28.94 -3.50 -2.52
CA GLY A 525 -27.75 -3.52 -1.67
C GLY A 525 -26.94 -4.83 -1.70
N THR A 526 -27.50 -5.93 -2.21
CA THR A 526 -26.79 -7.20 -2.44
C THR A 526 -26.19 -7.24 -3.84
N ILE A 527 -25.01 -7.85 -3.98
CA ILE A 527 -24.32 -7.98 -5.27
C ILE A 527 -24.20 -9.45 -5.66
N LEU A 528 -24.67 -9.78 -6.86
CA LEU A 528 -24.41 -11.05 -7.53
C LEU A 528 -23.29 -10.85 -8.55
N LYS A 529 -22.21 -11.61 -8.40
CA LYS A 529 -21.09 -11.59 -9.34
C LYS A 529 -21.34 -12.56 -10.48
N TYR A 530 -21.25 -12.06 -11.70
CA TYR A 530 -21.35 -12.82 -12.93
C TYR A 530 -19.99 -12.83 -13.66
N SER A 531 -19.47 -14.00 -14.01
CA SER A 531 -18.11 -14.15 -14.57
C SER A 531 -17.95 -13.76 -16.04
N GLY A 532 -19.04 -13.51 -16.76
CA GLY A 532 -18.99 -13.25 -18.20
C GLY A 532 -19.07 -14.51 -19.06
N SER A 533 -19.70 -14.38 -20.23
CA SER A 533 -19.90 -15.48 -21.17
C SER A 533 -18.66 -15.84 -22.00
N MET A 534 -17.61 -15.02 -21.98
CA MET A 534 -16.33 -15.36 -22.65
C MET A 534 -15.52 -16.43 -21.89
N THR A 535 -15.93 -16.78 -20.68
CA THR A 535 -15.29 -17.80 -19.85
C THR A 535 -15.84 -19.19 -20.17
N THR A 536 -15.02 -20.24 -20.04
CA THR A 536 -15.49 -21.63 -20.23
C THR A 536 -16.35 -22.16 -19.08
N LEU A 537 -16.37 -21.42 -17.97
CA LEU A 537 -17.20 -21.65 -16.80
C LEU A 537 -17.92 -20.35 -16.46
N GLU A 538 -19.08 -20.16 -17.06
CA GLU A 538 -19.97 -19.07 -16.74
C GLU A 538 -20.57 -19.31 -15.34
N ARG A 539 -20.42 -18.33 -14.45
CA ARG A 539 -20.73 -18.48 -13.04
C ARG A 539 -21.47 -17.26 -12.50
N LEU A 540 -22.57 -17.51 -11.80
CA LEU A 540 -23.30 -16.52 -11.00
C LEU A 540 -23.15 -16.89 -9.52
N GLN A 541 -22.64 -15.98 -8.69
CA GLN A 541 -22.41 -16.25 -7.27
C GLN A 541 -22.74 -15.07 -6.35
N SER A 542 -23.24 -15.39 -5.14
CA SER A 542 -23.39 -14.46 -4.02
C SER A 542 -23.31 -15.20 -2.69
N PHE A 543 -22.64 -14.61 -1.70
CA PHE A 543 -22.55 -15.14 -0.33
C PHE A 543 -23.61 -14.53 0.60
N GLN A 544 -24.13 -13.36 0.25
CA GLN A 544 -25.11 -12.63 1.06
C GLN A 544 -26.52 -13.17 0.85
N ALA A 545 -27.41 -12.89 1.80
CA ALA A 545 -28.81 -13.25 1.71
C ALA A 545 -29.51 -12.42 0.63
N LEU A 546 -30.26 -13.09 -0.24
CA LEU A 546 -30.95 -12.44 -1.34
C LEU A 546 -32.13 -11.59 -0.83
N PRO A 547 -32.26 -10.30 -1.20
CA PRO A 547 -33.30 -9.44 -0.65
C PRO A 547 -34.67 -9.68 -1.29
N GLU A 548 -34.71 -10.20 -2.52
CA GLU A 548 -35.94 -10.51 -3.24
C GLU A 548 -35.77 -11.75 -4.11
N SER A 549 -36.88 -12.38 -4.51
CA SER A 549 -36.83 -13.61 -5.30
C SER A 549 -36.42 -13.34 -6.75
N LEU A 550 -35.59 -14.22 -7.32
CA LEU A 550 -35.09 -14.10 -8.69
C LEU A 550 -35.26 -15.40 -9.46
N THR A 551 -35.58 -15.29 -10.74
CA THR A 551 -35.64 -16.44 -11.65
C THR A 551 -34.38 -16.49 -12.48
N VAL A 552 -33.67 -17.61 -12.36
CA VAL A 552 -32.48 -17.90 -13.14
C VAL A 552 -32.93 -18.68 -14.36
N GLN A 553 -32.52 -18.21 -15.54
CA GLN A 553 -32.85 -18.79 -16.83
C GLN A 553 -31.57 -19.16 -17.59
N LEU A 554 -31.71 -20.06 -18.56
CA LEU A 554 -30.71 -20.36 -19.56
C LEU A 554 -31.20 -19.87 -20.91
N LEU A 555 -30.48 -18.93 -21.51
CA LEU A 555 -30.66 -18.51 -22.89
C LEU A 555 -29.89 -19.48 -23.81
N THR A 556 -30.62 -20.21 -24.65
CA THR A 556 -30.04 -21.07 -25.69
C THR A 556 -30.28 -20.46 -27.07
N ILE A 557 -29.23 -20.13 -27.81
CA ILE A 557 -29.27 -19.54 -29.16
C ILE A 557 -29.03 -20.59 -30.26
N THR A 558 -29.49 -20.31 -31.49
CA THR A 558 -29.36 -21.22 -32.65
C THR A 558 -27.90 -21.34 -33.11
N GLY A 559 -27.41 -22.58 -33.09
CA GLY A 559 -26.10 -23.09 -33.49
C GLY A 559 -26.07 -24.59 -33.17
N GLU A 560 -24.99 -25.33 -33.48
CA GLU A 560 -24.87 -26.75 -33.07
C GLU A 560 -25.20 -26.90 -31.57
N VAL A 561 -26.34 -27.52 -31.26
CA VAL A 561 -26.91 -27.49 -29.90
C VAL A 561 -26.14 -28.47 -29.03
N PHE A 562 -25.13 -27.97 -28.33
CA PHE A 562 -24.50 -28.74 -27.27
C PHE A 562 -25.44 -28.77 -26.05
N PRO A 563 -25.64 -29.94 -25.43
CA PRO A 563 -26.48 -30.03 -24.25
C PRO A 563 -25.89 -29.19 -23.12
N PRO A 564 -26.68 -28.30 -22.49
CA PRO A 564 -26.17 -27.44 -21.42
C PRO A 564 -25.71 -28.28 -20.23
N LYS A 565 -24.79 -27.71 -19.43
CA LYS A 565 -24.25 -28.37 -18.24
C LYS A 565 -24.37 -27.46 -17.04
N VAL A 566 -25.61 -27.06 -16.74
CA VAL A 566 -25.90 -26.17 -15.63
C VAL A 566 -25.97 -26.96 -14.33
N LYS A 567 -25.30 -26.46 -13.30
CA LYS A 567 -25.44 -26.93 -11.91
C LYS A 567 -25.68 -25.72 -11.02
N TYR A 568 -26.64 -25.83 -10.10
CA TYR A 568 -26.91 -24.78 -9.13
C TYR A 568 -26.93 -25.34 -7.71
N THR A 569 -26.47 -24.52 -6.77
CA THR A 569 -26.57 -24.77 -5.33
C THR A 569 -26.83 -23.47 -4.58
N PHE A 570 -27.70 -23.51 -3.58
CA PHE A 570 -27.94 -22.41 -2.64
C PHE A 570 -28.54 -22.96 -1.35
N PHE A 571 -28.66 -22.14 -0.33
CA PHE A 571 -29.26 -22.51 0.96
C PHE A 571 -30.48 -21.65 1.22
N ILE A 572 -31.54 -22.27 1.75
CA ILE A 572 -32.77 -21.58 2.16
C ILE A 572 -33.08 -21.88 3.63
N PRO A 573 -33.70 -20.95 4.38
CA PRO A 573 -34.23 -21.23 5.69
C PRO A 573 -35.18 -22.44 5.68
N LYS A 574 -35.18 -23.25 6.75
CA LYS A 574 -35.94 -24.51 6.80
C LYS A 574 -37.46 -24.32 6.72
N ASP A 575 -37.94 -23.20 7.20
CA ASP A 575 -39.32 -22.74 7.23
C ASP A 575 -39.83 -22.22 5.87
N VAL A 576 -38.93 -21.90 4.93
CA VAL A 576 -39.32 -21.44 3.60
C VAL A 576 -39.74 -22.64 2.71
N PRO A 577 -41.01 -22.72 2.26
CA PRO A 577 -41.44 -23.77 1.35
C PRO A 577 -40.77 -23.61 -0.01
N PHE A 578 -40.29 -24.70 -0.58
CA PHE A 578 -39.63 -24.71 -1.89
C PHE A 578 -40.17 -25.85 -2.73
N ASN A 579 -40.89 -25.49 -3.80
CA ASN A 579 -41.48 -26.45 -4.71
C ASN A 579 -40.56 -26.57 -5.93
N LYS A 580 -39.82 -27.68 -6.05
CA LYS A 580 -39.11 -27.99 -7.30
C LYS A 580 -40.18 -28.12 -8.39
N GLN A 581 -40.06 -27.35 -9.47
CA GLN A 581 -40.93 -27.56 -10.65
C GLN A 581 -40.85 -29.05 -11.03
N LYS A 582 -42.01 -29.74 -10.95
CA LYS A 582 -42.13 -31.15 -11.31
C LYS A 582 -41.83 -31.30 -12.79
N ASP A 583 -40.64 -31.77 -13.14
CA ASP A 583 -40.47 -32.50 -14.38
C ASP A 583 -41.43 -33.70 -14.33
N LYS A 584 -42.27 -33.83 -15.38
CA LYS A 584 -43.11 -35.01 -15.56
C LYS A 584 -42.20 -36.24 -15.64
N GLU A 585 -42.13 -37.01 -14.56
CA GLU A 585 -41.76 -38.42 -14.63
C GLU A 585 -42.74 -39.14 -15.55
N LYS A 586 -42.40 -39.20 -16.85
CA LYS A 586 -42.96 -40.22 -17.73
C LYS A 586 -42.16 -41.49 -17.48
N LYS A 587 -42.84 -42.49 -16.90
CA LYS A 587 -42.41 -43.88 -16.84
C LYS A 587 -41.93 -44.33 -18.22
N SER A 588 -40.62 -44.51 -18.37
CA SER A 588 -40.06 -45.33 -19.43
C SER A 588 -39.88 -46.73 -18.86
N ALA A 589 -40.79 -47.62 -19.23
CA ALA A 589 -40.50 -49.04 -19.21
C ALA A 589 -39.37 -49.28 -20.21
N ASN A 590 -38.16 -49.49 -19.69
CA ASN A 590 -37.17 -50.43 -20.19
C ASN A 590 -36.03 -50.48 -19.16
N ILE A 591 -35.84 -51.68 -18.63
CA ILE A 591 -34.79 -52.05 -17.69
C ILE A 591 -33.44 -51.82 -18.37
N ILE A 592 -32.64 -50.89 -17.84
CA ILE A 592 -31.18 -51.00 -17.81
C ILE A 592 -30.78 -50.64 -16.38
N GLN A 593 -30.06 -51.56 -15.74
CA GLN A 593 -29.50 -51.46 -14.39
C GLN A 593 -28.84 -50.09 -14.10
N PRO A 594 -28.83 -49.66 -12.83
CA PRO A 594 -28.18 -48.42 -12.44
C PRO A 594 -26.70 -48.55 -12.78
N MET A 595 -26.19 -47.71 -13.68
CA MET A 595 -24.74 -47.56 -13.83
C MET A 595 -24.25 -46.86 -12.57
N LEU A 596 -23.74 -47.69 -11.65
CA LEU A 596 -22.94 -47.33 -10.49
C LEU A 596 -21.91 -46.30 -10.92
N THR A 597 -22.02 -45.08 -10.39
CA THR A 597 -20.97 -44.06 -10.59
C THR A 597 -20.32 -43.80 -9.25
N SER A 598 -19.04 -44.15 -9.16
CA SER A 598 -18.21 -43.80 -8.02
C SER A 598 -18.09 -42.28 -7.92
N GLN A 599 -18.10 -41.77 -6.69
CA GLN A 599 -18.10 -40.35 -6.38
C GLN A 599 -16.82 -39.95 -5.65
N TRP A 600 -16.33 -38.73 -5.92
CA TRP A 600 -15.23 -38.13 -5.16
C TRP A 600 -15.72 -37.77 -3.75
N VAL A 601 -15.22 -38.49 -2.75
CA VAL A 601 -15.45 -38.20 -1.34
C VAL A 601 -14.26 -37.40 -0.83
N MET A 602 -14.55 -36.20 -0.32
CA MET A 602 -13.55 -35.29 0.25
C MET A 602 -13.49 -35.50 1.76
N GLY A 603 -12.30 -35.75 2.28
CA GLY A 603 -12.03 -35.66 3.70
C GLY A 603 -11.94 -34.22 4.18
N ASP A 604 -11.82 -34.07 5.48
CA ASP A 604 -11.55 -32.77 6.09
C ASP A 604 -10.19 -32.23 5.67
N TRP A 605 -10.08 -30.90 5.63
CA TRP A 605 -8.80 -30.25 5.43
C TRP A 605 -7.89 -30.52 6.64
N SER A 606 -6.64 -30.89 6.35
CA SER A 606 -5.58 -30.99 7.33
C SER A 606 -5.39 -29.65 8.05
N GLU A 607 -4.71 -29.70 9.19
CA GLU A 607 -4.03 -28.53 9.74
C GLU A 607 -3.21 -27.83 8.62
N CYS A 608 -3.10 -26.50 8.70
CA CYS A 608 -2.28 -25.76 7.75
C CYS A 608 -0.83 -26.24 7.87
N SER A 609 -0.16 -26.49 6.75
CA SER A 609 1.23 -26.99 6.76
C SER A 609 2.20 -26.04 7.45
N LYS A 610 1.79 -24.78 7.68
CA LYS A 610 2.47 -23.81 8.50
C LYS A 610 1.47 -23.10 9.42
N THR A 611 1.88 -22.77 10.62
CA THR A 611 1.07 -21.95 11.55
C THR A 611 1.12 -20.45 11.23
N CYS A 612 2.06 -20.04 10.36
CA CYS A 612 2.27 -18.66 9.91
C CYS A 612 2.96 -18.65 8.53
N GLY A 613 2.83 -17.54 7.79
CA GLY A 613 3.29 -17.40 6.42
C GLY A 613 2.56 -18.32 5.43
N SER A 614 2.91 -18.24 4.14
CA SER A 614 2.22 -19.00 3.10
C SER A 614 2.39 -20.51 3.28
N GLY A 615 1.35 -21.15 3.81
CA GLY A 615 1.20 -22.57 4.02
C GLY A 615 0.13 -23.16 3.10
N TRP A 616 -0.05 -24.48 3.19
CA TRP A 616 -0.98 -25.24 2.38
C TRP A 616 -1.77 -26.22 3.26
N GLN A 617 -3.09 -26.25 3.11
CA GLN A 617 -3.92 -27.32 3.67
C GLN A 617 -4.11 -28.39 2.61
N ARG A 618 -4.05 -29.66 3.03
CA ARG A 618 -4.30 -30.83 2.18
C ARG A 618 -5.54 -31.56 2.67
N ARG A 619 -6.29 -32.21 1.79
CA ARG A 619 -7.37 -33.13 2.20
C ARG A 619 -7.30 -34.41 1.39
N THR A 620 -7.81 -35.50 1.94
CA THR A 620 -8.00 -36.72 1.17
C THR A 620 -9.13 -36.51 0.17
N VAL A 621 -8.93 -36.96 -1.07
CA VAL A 621 -9.92 -36.91 -2.14
C VAL A 621 -9.92 -38.29 -2.76
N ASP A 622 -10.75 -39.16 -2.19
CA ASP A 622 -10.82 -40.57 -2.54
C ASP A 622 -12.06 -40.81 -3.40
N CYS A 623 -11.86 -41.52 -4.50
CA CYS A 623 -12.98 -41.99 -5.30
C CYS A 623 -13.57 -43.21 -4.58
N ARG A 624 -14.87 -43.17 -4.26
CA ARG A 624 -15.56 -44.28 -3.59
C ARG A 624 -16.79 -44.72 -4.38
N ASP A 625 -17.03 -46.02 -4.42
CA ASP A 625 -18.26 -46.59 -4.99
C ASP A 625 -19.47 -46.41 -4.06
N VAL A 626 -20.61 -46.99 -4.46
CA VAL A 626 -21.87 -46.89 -3.73
C VAL A 626 -21.89 -47.69 -2.43
N GLU A 627 -20.98 -48.66 -2.27
CA GLU A 627 -20.74 -49.41 -1.04
C GLU A 627 -19.68 -48.74 -0.13
N GLY A 628 -19.07 -47.64 -0.57
CA GLY A 628 -18.11 -46.85 0.19
C GLY A 628 -16.68 -47.37 0.15
N GLN A 629 -16.38 -48.33 -0.74
CA GLN A 629 -15.04 -48.87 -0.98
C GLN A 629 -14.28 -48.00 -1.98
N THR A 630 -12.95 -48.00 -1.87
CA THR A 630 -12.07 -47.23 -2.76
C THR A 630 -12.18 -47.74 -4.20
N SER A 631 -12.54 -46.84 -5.10
CA SER A 631 -12.73 -47.06 -6.53
C SER A 631 -11.79 -46.16 -7.34
N THR A 632 -11.54 -46.48 -8.60
CA THR A 632 -10.72 -45.67 -9.52
C THR A 632 -11.52 -45.16 -10.73
N THR A 633 -12.83 -45.41 -10.76
CA THR A 633 -13.69 -45.10 -11.92
C THR A 633 -14.25 -43.67 -11.92
N CYS A 634 -13.88 -42.84 -10.94
CA CYS A 634 -14.24 -41.42 -10.92
C CYS A 634 -13.46 -40.63 -11.98
N ASP A 635 -14.16 -39.70 -12.65
CA ASP A 635 -13.54 -38.81 -13.64
C ASP A 635 -12.49 -37.90 -12.99
N GLY A 636 -11.23 -38.05 -13.39
CA GLY A 636 -10.10 -37.26 -12.91
C GLY A 636 -10.22 -35.76 -13.19
N ALA A 637 -10.98 -35.35 -14.22
CA ALA A 637 -11.22 -33.94 -14.52
C ALA A 637 -12.23 -33.27 -13.57
N LEU A 638 -12.95 -34.07 -12.76
CA LEU A 638 -13.85 -33.61 -11.70
C LEU A 638 -13.24 -33.75 -10.31
N LYS A 639 -11.98 -34.19 -10.20
CA LYS A 639 -11.27 -34.32 -8.92
C LYS A 639 -11.26 -32.96 -8.22
N PRO A 640 -11.94 -32.81 -7.07
CA PRO A 640 -11.88 -31.59 -6.28
C PRO A 640 -10.44 -31.27 -5.87
N GLU A 641 -10.13 -29.98 -5.71
CA GLU A 641 -8.83 -29.55 -5.21
C GLU A 641 -8.51 -30.24 -3.88
N ASP A 642 -7.38 -30.94 -3.83
CA ASP A 642 -6.84 -31.61 -2.65
C ASP A 642 -5.82 -30.75 -1.90
N ILE A 643 -5.52 -29.55 -2.43
CA ILE A 643 -4.61 -28.54 -1.87
C ILE A 643 -5.24 -27.15 -1.98
N LYS A 644 -5.15 -26.35 -0.91
CA LYS A 644 -5.48 -24.91 -0.94
C LYS A 644 -4.47 -24.09 -0.10
N PRO A 645 -4.24 -22.80 -0.41
CA PRO A 645 -3.39 -21.94 0.41
C PRO A 645 -4.04 -21.63 1.77
N CYS A 646 -3.20 -21.45 2.79
CA CYS A 646 -3.58 -21.09 4.15
C CYS A 646 -2.44 -20.33 4.85
N GLY A 647 -2.71 -19.68 5.98
CA GLY A 647 -1.65 -19.11 6.84
C GLY A 647 -1.21 -17.68 6.53
N ASP A 648 -2.08 -16.79 6.05
CA ASP A 648 -1.78 -15.34 5.84
C ASP A 648 -1.58 -14.53 7.15
N LEU A 649 -0.84 -15.08 8.10
CA LEU A 649 -0.39 -14.39 9.31
C LEU A 649 1.13 -14.25 9.24
N PRO A 650 1.69 -13.05 9.51
CA PRO A 650 3.14 -12.88 9.59
C PRO A 650 3.73 -13.86 10.61
N CYS A 651 4.86 -14.49 10.25
CA CYS A 651 5.52 -15.39 11.18
C CYS A 651 6.08 -14.65 12.39
N PRO A 652 6.05 -15.26 13.59
CA PRO A 652 6.73 -14.71 14.74
C PRO A 652 8.20 -14.45 14.41
N ILE A 653 8.68 -13.27 14.77
CA ILE A 653 10.03 -12.80 14.50
C ILE A 653 10.83 -12.70 15.79
N TRP A 654 12.12 -12.99 15.70
CA TRP A 654 13.06 -12.76 16.78
C TRP A 654 13.25 -11.26 16.98
N ARG A 655 12.88 -10.75 18.15
CA ARG A 655 13.23 -9.40 18.57
C ARG A 655 14.33 -9.48 19.61
N LEU A 656 15.40 -8.74 19.36
CA LEU A 656 16.50 -8.59 20.32
C LEU A 656 16.09 -7.55 21.37
N GLY A 657 16.24 -7.93 22.64
CA GLY A 657 16.02 -7.06 23.79
C GLY A 657 17.13 -6.02 23.97
N PRO A 658 17.01 -5.18 25.00
CA PRO A 658 18.06 -4.22 25.35
C PRO A 658 19.36 -4.93 25.73
N TRP A 659 20.48 -4.24 25.50
CA TRP A 659 21.79 -4.70 25.94
C TRP A 659 21.89 -4.69 27.47
N SER A 660 22.55 -5.71 28.02
CA SER A 660 23.00 -5.73 29.40
C SER A 660 24.00 -4.60 29.64
N ALA A 661 24.22 -4.26 30.91
CA ALA A 661 25.38 -3.49 31.31
C ALA A 661 26.66 -4.16 30.76
N CYS A 662 27.66 -3.35 30.45
CA CYS A 662 28.97 -3.84 30.03
C CYS A 662 29.57 -4.68 31.16
N SER A 663 30.22 -5.81 30.83
CA SER A 663 30.84 -6.69 31.82
C SER A 663 31.94 -6.02 32.66
N ARG A 664 32.40 -4.85 32.24
CA ARG A 664 33.39 -4.02 32.93
C ARG A 664 32.87 -2.60 33.06
N THR A 665 33.40 -1.86 34.02
CA THR A 665 33.05 -0.45 34.29
C THR A 665 34.00 0.55 33.65
N CYS A 666 35.15 0.11 33.12
CA CYS A 666 36.11 0.90 32.33
C CYS A 666 36.84 -0.03 31.34
N GLY A 667 37.41 0.53 30.27
CA GLY A 667 38.13 -0.21 29.23
C GLY A 667 37.24 -1.10 28.35
N GLU A 668 37.84 -2.12 27.72
CA GLU A 668 37.16 -3.04 26.81
C GLU A 668 36.46 -4.18 27.56
N GLY A 669 35.15 -4.32 27.33
CA GLY A 669 34.29 -5.35 27.93
C GLY A 669 33.30 -5.93 26.91
N VAL A 670 32.44 -6.83 27.39
CA VAL A 670 31.43 -7.50 26.56
C VAL A 670 30.04 -7.24 27.14
N ARG A 671 29.08 -6.91 26.27
CA ARG A 671 27.66 -6.83 26.60
C ARG A 671 26.89 -7.91 25.86
N THR A 672 25.81 -8.37 26.47
CA THR A 672 24.93 -9.43 25.94
C THR A 672 23.51 -8.89 25.82
N ARG A 673 22.69 -9.44 24.93
CA ARG A 673 21.26 -9.12 24.87
C ARG A 673 20.46 -10.38 24.62
N GLY A 674 19.31 -10.48 25.27
CA GLY A 674 18.38 -11.60 25.07
C GLY A 674 17.65 -11.49 23.74
N ALA A 675 17.22 -12.62 23.19
CA ALA A 675 16.33 -12.68 22.04
C ALA A 675 14.97 -13.25 22.50
N SER A 676 13.88 -12.57 22.13
CA SER A 676 12.52 -13.02 22.44
C SER A 676 11.73 -13.18 21.14
N CYS A 677 11.06 -14.32 20.99
CA CYS A 677 10.20 -14.58 19.83
C CYS A 677 8.86 -13.86 20.02
N LEU A 678 8.54 -12.91 19.14
CA LEU A 678 7.29 -12.14 19.20
C LEU A 678 6.36 -12.52 18.05
N ASP A 679 5.09 -12.76 18.34
CA ASP A 679 4.09 -12.90 17.28
C ASP A 679 3.70 -11.56 16.65
N TYR A 680 2.88 -11.62 15.60
CA TYR A 680 2.37 -10.45 14.88
C TYR A 680 1.50 -9.51 15.74
N THR A 681 1.11 -9.92 16.96
CA THR A 681 0.38 -9.09 17.92
C THR A 681 1.31 -8.46 18.98
N GLY A 682 2.62 -8.72 18.89
CA GLY A 682 3.63 -8.22 19.82
C GLY A 682 3.72 -9.02 21.12
N LYS A 683 3.08 -10.19 21.21
CA LYS A 683 3.11 -11.04 22.40
C LYS A 683 4.31 -11.98 22.33
N ILE A 684 5.00 -12.16 23.46
CA ILE A 684 6.09 -13.14 23.58
C ILE A 684 5.51 -14.54 23.44
N THR A 685 6.07 -15.32 22.53
CA THR A 685 5.70 -16.71 22.28
C THR A 685 6.87 -17.65 22.51
N ALA A 686 6.61 -18.96 22.42
CA ALA A 686 7.65 -19.97 22.59
C ALA A 686 8.71 -19.86 21.47
N PRO A 687 10.02 -19.99 21.79
CA PRO A 687 11.12 -19.90 20.83
C PRO A 687 10.94 -20.73 19.55
N GLU A 688 10.32 -21.91 19.67
CA GLU A 688 10.17 -22.87 18.56
C GLU A 688 9.14 -22.42 17.51
N LYS A 689 8.35 -21.37 17.80
CA LYS A 689 7.35 -20.81 16.87
C LYS A 689 7.93 -19.76 15.92
N CYS A 690 9.16 -19.29 16.15
CA CYS A 690 9.85 -18.39 15.25
C CYS A 690 10.43 -19.18 14.06
N SER A 691 10.31 -18.62 12.86
CA SER A 691 10.63 -19.30 11.59
C SER A 691 12.12 -19.56 11.36
N LEU A 692 13.00 -19.10 12.26
CA LEU A 692 14.45 -19.21 12.20
C LEU A 692 15.00 -19.70 13.54
N PRO A 693 16.16 -20.38 13.56
CA PRO A 693 16.89 -20.68 14.79
C PRO A 693 17.09 -19.39 15.60
N PRO A 694 17.10 -19.47 16.95
CA PRO A 694 17.42 -18.31 17.76
C PRO A 694 18.74 -17.70 17.29
N PRO A 695 18.81 -16.37 17.09
CA PRO A 695 20.07 -15.72 16.80
C PRO A 695 21.07 -16.11 17.89
N ALA A 696 22.25 -16.61 17.50
CA ALA A 696 23.31 -16.95 18.44
C ALA A 696 23.49 -15.78 19.40
N GLU A 697 23.52 -16.04 20.72
CA GLU A 697 23.51 -15.00 21.75
C GLU A 697 24.40 -13.82 21.33
N PRO A 698 23.81 -12.70 20.89
CA PRO A 698 24.60 -11.69 20.23
C PRO A 698 25.38 -10.97 21.31
N THR A 699 26.67 -11.30 21.43
CA THR A 699 27.65 -10.62 22.26
C THR A 699 28.27 -9.49 21.43
N ALA A 700 28.39 -8.29 22.00
CA ALA A 700 29.09 -7.18 21.37
C ALA A 700 30.14 -6.62 22.33
N ALA A 701 31.27 -6.19 21.77
CA ALA A 701 32.25 -5.43 22.51
C ALA A 701 31.64 -4.08 22.94
N CYS A 702 31.94 -3.67 24.17
CA CYS A 702 31.67 -2.34 24.68
C CYS A 702 33.00 -1.73 25.11
N LEU A 703 33.33 -0.58 24.54
CA LEU A 703 34.43 0.26 25.01
C LEU A 703 33.84 1.33 25.92
N LEU A 704 34.25 1.30 27.18
CA LEU A 704 34.01 2.40 28.12
C LEU A 704 35.26 3.27 28.19
N GLN A 705 35.20 4.41 28.89
CA GLN A 705 36.36 5.29 29.09
C GLN A 705 37.59 4.48 29.55
N GLU A 706 38.79 4.95 29.17
CA GLU A 706 40.05 4.35 29.61
C GLU A 706 40.04 4.16 31.13
N CYS A 707 40.39 2.94 31.56
CA CYS A 707 40.98 2.76 32.87
C CYS A 707 42.40 3.36 32.82
#